data_AF-A0A8H5VPA8-F1
#
_entry.id   AF-A0A8H5VPA8-F1
#
_cell.length_a   1.000
_cell.length_b   1.000
_cell.length_c   1.000
_cell.angle_alpha   90.00
_cell.angle_beta   90.00
_cell.angle_gamma   90.00
#
_symmetry.space_group_name_H-M   'P 1'
#
loop_
_entity.id
_entity.type
_entity.pdbx_description
1 polymer ?
#
loop_
_entity_poly.entity_id
_entity_poly.type
_entity_poly.pdbx_seq_one_letter_code
_entity_poly.pdbx_strand_id
1 'polypeptide(L)'
;MCTASFPLPGGMASFWRTEPGNLDDYGSTAELPPCVEVVIIGAGFSAAAILTHILATTSPEDRLSILVLEARQLCSGATGRNGGHLKPDSYNAISAYASEYGIQAAAEVASFEAANVKAVTEYVQQNKVDCDFVLTRAVDVQLSNGHQRRIREGYDKLIAAGLEPTKNTFSVEGEDAEMMSGVKGAKGCFTYTAGHLWPYKLIHHMFSEAISQGINLQTNTPVVSVSETQDATGQWTLSTSRGEVRARKVVFATNAYTGSLLPEYKSKIIPYRAVCSRIKTPGPHPLLNNTYALRFSDWNFDYLIPRLDGSIIVGGARDAYIRSVDSWYGNVNDTQVIDEARSYFDGYMQRHFHGWEDTGAYVDDIWTGIMGYSSDRLPRVGPIPGRPGMFIMGGFTGHGMPQIYLCGQAMAKFLLNNASFKETGLPRLFEETQTRLEDPRDRVLDLKAPDDPNSYSTGRIGHHNVVLAYMPEAGKADGAVVATNCRVSFPHVKMAIVVGICGAVPFPPGPRDAHHEIILGDVIVSQSVVQHDLGRQYPNGFEYKDANEEALGRPNIEIRSLLWKLKSLRARRAFESDMRSFLALLQEDLELSAHYPGPGQITYTRLPIDMSTKTCRVIGDKVMKSGEDRDDIARKLGVIAFEMESAGVWDSLPCLVVKGACDYADSHKAKATQNYASATAAACTKAILSHWVVPTGHVLVPFPPNDDFVGRQDILDNLRQQLSPEESYAVAAIFGLGGVGKTQIALAYVHELHVQSPDLSVFWVYASNEARMRQSYTTIMQKLKVSYGKDNSDVLELVKLWLEAEYHKPWLMVIDNVDELNLFYGTGGLSRYFPICAQGKLLITTRNRQVAVRATQGRSFIEVSHMTDSEARELLGTHFGCSEPDAADLSTLALKLEYLPLIPVQAAAFIQENSISVKEYLNLLENDENMVELLNEDFETSGRDPDSLRAVAKTWAISFRQIQRQNKLAGDLLVLISIFSQQHIPESFLFTYLSSTYDQEKSLKLIKAIGVLKAFSVVSTRQSNSISMHRLIQLVIRRWLV
;
A
#
# COMPACT_ATOMS: atom_id res chain seq x y z
N MET A 1 -1.53 -4.21 0.63
CA MET A 1 -2.14 -5.44 0.05
C MET A 1 -3.07 -4.97 -1.06
N CYS A 2 -2.86 -5.35 -2.33
CA CYS A 2 -3.79 -5.00 -3.42
C CYS A 2 -5.17 -5.62 -3.17
N THR A 3 -6.17 -4.82 -2.81
CA THR A 3 -7.58 -5.20 -2.86
C THR A 3 -8.10 -4.90 -4.26
N ALA A 4 -8.35 -5.93 -5.05
CA ALA A 4 -8.96 -5.78 -6.37
C ALA A 4 -10.30 -5.06 -6.19
N SER A 5 -10.45 -3.93 -6.88
CA SER A 5 -11.58 -3.01 -6.71
C SER A 5 -12.09 -2.61 -8.09
N PHE A 6 -13.41 -2.55 -8.22
CA PHE A 6 -14.07 -2.03 -9.41
C PHE A 6 -13.79 -0.52 -9.56
N PRO A 7 -14.00 0.08 -10.75
CA PRO A 7 -13.93 1.52 -10.89
C PRO A 7 -14.84 2.20 -9.87
N LEU A 8 -14.32 3.17 -9.12
CA LEU A 8 -15.14 3.90 -8.14
C LEU A 8 -16.24 4.72 -8.86
N PRO A 9 -17.44 4.82 -8.26
CA PRO A 9 -18.43 5.79 -8.70
C PRO A 9 -17.86 7.21 -8.66
N GLY A 10 -18.29 8.09 -9.57
CA GLY A 10 -17.91 9.51 -9.53
C GLY A 10 -16.44 9.80 -9.85
N GLY A 11 -15.76 8.94 -10.61
CA GLY A 11 -14.38 9.20 -11.05
C GLY A 11 -14.26 10.54 -11.78
N MET A 12 -13.19 11.27 -11.52
CA MET A 12 -13.05 12.66 -11.95
C MET A 12 -13.07 12.83 -13.47
N ALA A 13 -13.55 13.99 -13.91
CA ALA A 13 -13.49 14.38 -15.31
C ALA A 13 -12.02 14.66 -15.70
N SER A 14 -11.67 14.31 -16.93
CA SER A 14 -10.43 14.74 -17.56
C SER A 14 -10.75 15.85 -18.57
N PHE A 15 -9.72 16.60 -18.97
CA PHE A 15 -9.84 17.55 -20.06
C PHE A 15 -10.49 16.94 -21.32
N TRP A 16 -10.17 15.68 -21.66
CA TRP A 16 -10.71 14.99 -22.83
C TRP A 16 -12.22 14.77 -22.80
N ARG A 17 -12.85 14.90 -21.63
CA ARG A 17 -14.28 14.68 -21.42
C ARG A 17 -15.01 15.95 -20.98
N THR A 18 -14.42 17.12 -21.25
CA THR A 18 -15.05 18.43 -21.02
C THR A 18 -16.14 18.75 -22.06
N GLU A 19 -16.13 18.05 -23.20
CA GLU A 19 -17.18 18.07 -24.24
C GLU A 19 -17.87 16.70 -24.31
N PRO A 20 -18.73 16.33 -23.33
CA PRO A 20 -19.39 15.02 -23.33
C PRO A 20 -20.35 14.91 -24.52
N GLY A 21 -20.24 13.81 -25.26
CA GLY A 21 -21.09 13.47 -26.39
C GLY A 21 -22.30 12.62 -25.99
N ASN A 22 -23.23 12.46 -26.93
CA ASN A 22 -24.52 11.79 -26.71
C ASN A 22 -24.43 10.28 -26.36
N LEU A 23 -23.26 9.65 -26.50
CA LEU A 23 -23.05 8.23 -26.18
C LEU A 23 -22.56 7.95 -24.76
N ASP A 24 -22.31 8.96 -23.92
CA ASP A 24 -21.71 8.77 -22.60
C ASP A 24 -22.53 7.87 -21.69
N ASP A 25 -23.83 8.12 -21.62
CA ASP A 25 -24.79 7.36 -20.81
C ASP A 25 -25.74 6.52 -21.70
N TYR A 26 -25.28 6.14 -22.89
CA TYR A 26 -26.10 5.42 -23.87
C TYR A 26 -26.32 3.95 -23.50
N GLY A 27 -27.55 3.49 -23.71
CA GLY A 27 -27.95 2.08 -23.66
C GLY A 27 -28.77 1.73 -24.89
N SER A 28 -28.32 0.75 -25.69
CA SER A 28 -29.01 0.35 -26.93
C SER A 28 -30.39 -0.28 -26.66
N THR A 29 -30.57 -0.92 -25.51
CA THR A 29 -31.80 -1.61 -25.11
C THR A 29 -32.11 -1.39 -23.63
N ALA A 30 -33.40 -1.30 -23.28
CA ALA A 30 -33.86 -1.12 -21.90
C ALA A 30 -33.56 -2.35 -21.02
N GLU A 31 -33.78 -3.55 -21.57
CA GLU A 31 -33.41 -4.82 -20.93
C GLU A 31 -32.17 -5.40 -21.62
N LEU A 32 -31.37 -6.14 -20.84
CA LEU A 32 -30.22 -6.86 -21.37
C LEU A 32 -30.67 -8.08 -22.18
N PRO A 33 -30.05 -8.37 -23.33
CA PRO A 33 -30.35 -9.61 -24.06
C PRO A 33 -29.96 -10.81 -23.20
N PRO A 34 -30.81 -11.85 -23.07
CA PRO A 34 -30.54 -12.98 -22.18
C PRO A 34 -29.37 -13.86 -22.65
N CYS A 35 -29.06 -13.80 -23.94
CA CYS A 35 -27.99 -14.54 -24.58
C CYS A 35 -27.46 -13.78 -25.80
N VAL A 36 -26.13 -13.77 -25.97
CA VAL A 36 -25.43 -13.25 -27.15
C VAL A 36 -24.26 -14.15 -27.52
N GLU A 37 -23.68 -14.00 -28.71
CA GLU A 37 -22.52 -14.79 -29.11
C GLU A 37 -21.24 -14.28 -28.43
N VAL A 38 -21.07 -12.95 -28.36
CA VAL A 38 -19.89 -12.29 -27.79
C VAL A 38 -20.29 -11.21 -26.79
N VAL A 39 -19.66 -11.22 -25.62
CA VAL A 39 -19.65 -10.07 -24.71
C VAL A 39 -18.25 -9.46 -24.65
N ILE A 40 -18.16 -8.13 -24.76
CA ILE A 40 -16.93 -7.36 -24.52
C ILE A 40 -17.13 -6.52 -23.26
N ILE A 41 -16.26 -6.68 -22.27
CA ILE A 41 -16.33 -5.94 -21.00
C ILE A 41 -15.35 -4.77 -21.05
N GLY A 42 -15.89 -3.55 -20.97
CA GLY A 42 -15.16 -2.28 -21.07
C GLY A 42 -15.32 -1.62 -22.45
N ALA A 43 -15.74 -0.36 -22.48
CA ALA A 43 -15.96 0.43 -23.70
C ALA A 43 -14.86 1.48 -23.92
N GLY A 44 -13.60 1.03 -23.86
CA GLY A 44 -12.42 1.82 -24.20
C GLY A 44 -11.91 1.56 -25.63
N PHE A 45 -10.66 1.98 -25.89
CA PHE A 45 -10.05 1.81 -27.22
C PHE A 45 -9.98 0.35 -27.68
N SER A 46 -9.74 -0.59 -26.76
CA SER A 46 -9.69 -2.03 -27.08
C SER A 46 -11.00 -2.51 -27.70
N ALA A 47 -12.15 -2.21 -27.08
CA ALA A 47 -13.45 -2.60 -27.61
C ALA A 47 -13.76 -1.90 -28.94
N ALA A 48 -13.51 -0.59 -29.04
CA ALA A 48 -13.70 0.16 -30.27
C ALA A 48 -12.91 -0.45 -31.45
N ALA A 49 -11.63 -0.79 -31.23
CA ALA A 49 -10.78 -1.42 -32.23
C ALA A 49 -11.30 -2.81 -32.65
N ILE A 50 -11.69 -3.66 -31.68
CA ILE A 50 -12.27 -4.98 -31.96
C ILE A 50 -13.50 -4.84 -32.85
N LEU A 51 -14.44 -3.97 -32.47
CA LEU A 51 -15.69 -3.76 -33.21
C LEU A 51 -15.44 -3.24 -34.62
N THR A 52 -14.55 -2.25 -34.75
CA THR A 52 -14.19 -1.66 -36.06
C THR A 52 -13.69 -2.73 -37.03
N HIS A 53 -12.81 -3.62 -36.57
CA HIS A 53 -12.28 -4.69 -37.41
C HIS A 53 -13.31 -5.79 -37.70
N ILE A 54 -14.17 -6.15 -36.74
CA ILE A 54 -15.26 -7.08 -36.98
C ILE A 54 -16.20 -6.52 -38.05
N LEU A 55 -16.65 -5.28 -37.89
CA LEU A 55 -17.61 -4.64 -38.81
C LEU A 55 -17.04 -4.41 -40.21
N ALA A 56 -15.74 -4.13 -40.32
CA ALA A 56 -15.06 -3.98 -41.61
C ALA A 56 -14.90 -5.30 -42.38
N THR A 57 -15.00 -6.45 -41.71
CA THR A 57 -14.73 -7.78 -42.30
C THR A 57 -15.95 -8.70 -42.35
N THR A 58 -17.11 -8.24 -41.86
CA THR A 58 -18.36 -9.03 -41.81
C THR A 58 -19.49 -8.33 -42.54
N SER A 59 -20.23 -9.10 -43.35
CA SER A 59 -21.50 -8.65 -43.93
C SER A 59 -22.58 -8.54 -42.82
N PRO A 60 -23.64 -7.74 -43.00
CA PRO A 60 -24.74 -7.67 -42.02
C PRO A 60 -25.36 -9.04 -41.68
N GLU A 61 -25.34 -10.00 -42.60
CA GLU A 61 -25.91 -11.35 -42.42
C GLU A 61 -24.98 -12.27 -41.61
N ASP A 62 -23.67 -12.05 -41.67
CA ASP A 62 -22.65 -12.85 -40.98
C ASP A 62 -22.23 -12.27 -39.62
N ARG A 63 -22.88 -11.17 -39.17
CA ARG A 63 -22.52 -10.49 -37.93
C ARG A 63 -22.93 -11.30 -36.70
N LEU A 64 -21.97 -11.45 -35.79
CA LEU A 64 -22.22 -12.00 -34.47
C LEU A 64 -23.09 -11.05 -33.65
N SER A 65 -23.92 -11.59 -32.76
CA SER A 65 -24.57 -10.78 -31.72
C SER A 65 -23.52 -10.39 -30.67
N ILE A 66 -23.21 -9.10 -30.61
CA ILE A 66 -22.18 -8.54 -29.72
C ILE A 66 -22.83 -7.55 -28.74
N LEU A 67 -22.57 -7.78 -27.45
CA LEU A 67 -22.92 -6.87 -26.36
C LEU A 67 -21.65 -6.29 -25.74
N VAL A 68 -21.60 -4.96 -25.61
CA VAL A 68 -20.54 -4.25 -24.87
C VAL A 68 -21.11 -3.74 -23.55
N LEU A 69 -20.47 -4.12 -22.44
CA LEU A 69 -20.85 -3.72 -21.10
C LEU A 69 -19.77 -2.78 -20.53
N GLU A 70 -20.15 -1.56 -20.17
CA GLU A 70 -19.27 -0.56 -19.56
C GLU A 70 -19.78 -0.19 -18.18
N ALA A 71 -18.88 -0.20 -17.19
CA ALA A 71 -19.21 0.02 -15.79
C ALA A 71 -19.67 1.45 -15.50
N ARG A 72 -19.12 2.43 -16.23
CA ARG A 72 -19.47 3.86 -16.10
C ARG A 72 -19.90 4.41 -17.46
N GLN A 73 -19.47 5.61 -17.80
CA GLN A 73 -19.70 6.23 -19.09
C GLN A 73 -18.75 5.70 -20.17
N LEU A 74 -19.15 5.85 -21.44
CA LEU A 74 -18.31 5.54 -22.60
C LEU A 74 -16.92 6.18 -22.47
N CYS A 75 -15.87 5.41 -22.73
CA CYS A 75 -14.48 5.89 -22.72
C CYS A 75 -14.03 6.53 -21.38
N SER A 76 -14.72 6.28 -20.27
CA SER A 76 -14.41 6.90 -18.97
C SER A 76 -13.16 6.36 -18.25
N GLY A 77 -12.61 5.25 -18.72
CA GLY A 77 -11.41 4.61 -18.15
C GLY A 77 -10.09 5.24 -18.63
N ALA A 78 -9.05 4.40 -18.74
CA ALA A 78 -7.69 4.84 -19.11
C ALA A 78 -7.64 5.62 -20.44
N THR A 79 -8.43 5.22 -21.44
CA THR A 79 -8.42 5.85 -22.77
C THR A 79 -8.83 7.32 -22.72
N GLY A 80 -9.91 7.66 -22.02
CA GLY A 80 -10.37 9.05 -21.89
C GLY A 80 -9.55 9.89 -20.93
N ARG A 81 -8.46 9.38 -20.35
CA ARG A 81 -7.70 10.05 -19.28
C ARG A 81 -6.19 10.04 -19.49
N ASN A 82 -5.70 9.55 -20.62
CA ASN A 82 -4.27 9.50 -20.94
C ASN A 82 -3.74 10.86 -21.46
N GLY A 83 -2.50 10.91 -21.95
CA GLY A 83 -1.89 12.13 -22.48
C GLY A 83 -2.16 12.43 -23.97
N GLY A 84 -3.01 11.68 -24.68
CA GLY A 84 -3.33 11.89 -26.09
C GLY A 84 -2.27 11.44 -27.11
N HIS A 85 -1.22 10.75 -26.66
CA HIS A 85 -0.12 10.28 -27.52
C HIS A 85 -0.53 9.09 -28.39
N LEU A 86 -0.06 9.07 -29.64
CA LEU A 86 0.02 7.90 -30.52
C LEU A 86 1.48 7.73 -30.94
N LYS A 87 2.30 7.23 -30.02
CA LYS A 87 3.76 7.29 -30.13
C LYS A 87 4.37 5.89 -29.99
N PRO A 88 4.97 5.33 -31.05
CA PRO A 88 5.59 4.01 -30.99
C PRO A 88 6.92 4.07 -30.22
N ASP A 89 7.43 2.93 -29.78
CA ASP A 89 8.80 2.79 -29.30
C ASP A 89 9.63 2.01 -30.32
N SER A 90 10.69 2.65 -30.82
CA SER A 90 11.60 2.08 -31.81
C SER A 90 13.00 1.81 -31.26
N TYR A 91 13.29 2.21 -30.01
CA TYR A 91 14.66 2.23 -29.49
C TYR A 91 14.78 1.93 -28.00
N ASN A 92 13.92 2.48 -27.15
CA ASN A 92 14.11 2.49 -25.71
C ASN A 92 13.76 1.13 -25.08
N ALA A 93 12.47 0.78 -25.01
CA ALA A 93 12.04 -0.53 -24.54
C ALA A 93 12.52 -1.65 -25.48
N ILE A 94 12.65 -1.34 -26.77
CA ILE A 94 13.12 -2.29 -27.80
C ILE A 94 14.55 -2.77 -27.52
N SER A 95 15.43 -1.91 -27.01
CA SER A 95 16.78 -2.33 -26.62
C SER A 95 16.76 -3.31 -25.45
N ALA A 96 15.90 -3.08 -24.47
CA ALA A 96 15.70 -4.00 -23.35
C ALA A 96 15.12 -5.35 -23.84
N TYR A 97 14.11 -5.32 -24.71
CA TYR A 97 13.53 -6.54 -25.29
C TYR A 97 14.53 -7.33 -26.14
N ALA A 98 15.41 -6.65 -26.86
CA ALA A 98 16.44 -7.32 -27.66
C ALA A 98 17.44 -8.07 -26.76
N SER A 99 17.78 -7.47 -25.62
CA SER A 99 18.70 -8.06 -24.64
C SER A 99 18.05 -9.24 -23.89
N GLU A 100 16.76 -9.15 -23.57
CA GLU A 100 16.06 -10.15 -22.76
C GLU A 100 15.46 -11.30 -23.58
N TYR A 101 14.78 -10.98 -24.69
CA TYR A 101 14.01 -11.94 -25.49
C TYR A 101 14.62 -12.22 -26.86
N GLY A 102 15.76 -11.59 -27.16
CA GLY A 102 16.43 -11.68 -28.44
C GLY A 102 15.92 -10.69 -29.47
N ILE A 103 16.79 -10.39 -30.42
CA ILE A 103 16.64 -9.31 -31.40
C ILE A 103 15.41 -9.46 -32.30
N GLN A 104 15.01 -10.70 -32.63
CA GLN A 104 13.85 -10.97 -33.47
C GLN A 104 12.53 -10.60 -32.76
N ALA A 105 12.39 -10.96 -31.49
CA ALA A 105 11.20 -10.63 -30.71
C ALA A 105 11.06 -9.11 -30.51
N ALA A 106 12.18 -8.41 -30.29
CA ALA A 106 12.21 -6.96 -30.22
C ALA A 106 11.80 -6.30 -31.55
N ALA A 107 12.28 -6.83 -32.68
CA ALA A 107 11.93 -6.34 -34.01
C ALA A 107 10.44 -6.51 -34.33
N GLU A 108 9.81 -7.61 -33.92
CA GLU A 108 8.37 -7.84 -34.05
C GLU A 108 7.57 -6.73 -33.34
N VAL A 109 7.91 -6.42 -32.08
CA VAL A 109 7.23 -5.38 -31.30
C VAL A 109 7.41 -4.00 -31.95
N ALA A 110 8.64 -3.62 -32.26
CA ALA A 110 8.94 -2.31 -32.85
C ALA A 110 8.23 -2.10 -34.21
N SER A 111 8.20 -3.14 -35.04
CA SER A 111 7.54 -3.08 -36.36
C SER A 111 6.02 -3.02 -36.22
N PHE A 112 5.47 -3.76 -35.25
CA PHE A 112 4.04 -3.75 -34.96
C PHE A 112 3.55 -2.39 -34.48
N GLU A 113 4.27 -1.74 -33.56
CA GLU A 113 3.91 -0.40 -33.07
C GLU A 113 3.99 0.66 -34.19
N ALA A 114 5.03 0.61 -35.02
CA ALA A 114 5.13 1.51 -36.19
C ALA A 114 3.97 1.30 -37.19
N ALA A 115 3.60 0.04 -37.45
CA ALA A 115 2.46 -0.30 -38.30
C ALA A 115 1.14 0.18 -37.70
N ASN A 116 1.00 0.19 -36.37
CA ASN A 116 -0.20 0.63 -35.69
C ASN A 116 -0.43 2.13 -35.85
N VAL A 117 0.61 2.95 -35.71
CA VAL A 117 0.53 4.40 -35.96
C VAL A 117 0.01 4.67 -37.37
N LYS A 118 0.53 3.94 -38.36
CA LYS A 118 0.07 4.02 -39.74
C LYS A 118 -1.41 3.60 -39.87
N ALA A 119 -1.80 2.48 -39.27
CA ALA A 119 -3.17 1.97 -39.36
C ALA A 119 -4.21 2.92 -38.73
N VAL A 120 -3.89 3.53 -37.58
CA VAL A 120 -4.76 4.55 -36.96
C VAL A 120 -4.82 5.80 -37.82
N THR A 121 -3.70 6.24 -38.39
CA THR A 121 -3.65 7.38 -39.32
C THR A 121 -4.56 7.16 -40.53
N GLU A 122 -4.47 5.98 -41.15
CA GLU A 122 -5.29 5.60 -42.30
C GLU A 122 -6.77 5.55 -41.92
N TYR A 123 -7.14 4.96 -40.77
CA TYR A 123 -8.52 4.93 -40.29
C TYR A 123 -9.09 6.34 -40.08
N VAL A 124 -8.35 7.21 -39.40
CA VAL A 124 -8.78 8.59 -39.14
C VAL A 124 -8.99 9.36 -40.45
N GLN A 125 -8.07 9.24 -41.40
CA GLN A 125 -8.15 9.93 -42.69
C GLN A 125 -9.28 9.40 -43.58
N GLN A 126 -9.44 8.08 -43.67
CA GLN A 126 -10.45 7.44 -44.51
C GLN A 126 -11.87 7.74 -44.03
N ASN A 127 -12.09 7.69 -42.71
CA ASN A 127 -13.40 7.95 -42.10
C ASN A 127 -13.62 9.41 -41.73
N LYS A 128 -12.63 10.28 -41.99
CA LYS A 128 -12.65 11.73 -41.69
C LYS A 128 -13.04 12.00 -40.24
N VAL A 129 -12.38 11.29 -39.33
CA VAL A 129 -12.66 11.38 -37.89
C VAL A 129 -12.18 12.72 -37.35
N ASP A 130 -13.10 13.51 -36.79
CA ASP A 130 -12.79 14.77 -36.13
C ASP A 130 -12.30 14.54 -34.69
N CYS A 131 -11.04 14.18 -34.54
CA CYS A 131 -10.42 13.87 -33.25
C CYS A 131 -9.10 14.62 -33.01
N ASP A 132 -8.94 15.81 -33.58
CA ASP A 132 -7.72 16.62 -33.46
C ASP A 132 -6.43 15.84 -33.79
N PHE A 133 -6.52 14.92 -34.74
CA PHE A 133 -5.39 14.06 -35.08
C PHE A 133 -4.31 14.87 -35.80
N VAL A 134 -3.09 14.79 -35.28
CA VAL A 134 -1.89 15.36 -35.89
C VAL A 134 -0.86 14.27 -36.05
N LEU A 135 -0.50 13.97 -37.30
CA LEU A 135 0.68 13.18 -37.61
C LEU A 135 1.91 14.09 -37.52
N THR A 136 2.86 13.73 -36.66
CA THR A 136 4.03 14.55 -36.36
C THR A 136 5.25 13.66 -36.09
N ARG A 137 6.26 14.20 -35.40
CA ARG A 137 7.39 13.46 -34.86
C ARG A 137 7.35 13.46 -33.34
N ALA A 138 7.86 12.40 -32.75
CA ALA A 138 8.30 12.40 -31.37
C ALA A 138 9.65 13.11 -31.24
N VAL A 139 9.87 13.75 -30.10
CA VAL A 139 11.17 14.28 -29.66
C VAL A 139 11.39 13.83 -28.22
N ASP A 140 12.17 12.76 -28.07
CA ASP A 140 12.49 12.15 -26.80
C ASP A 140 13.83 12.68 -26.31
N VAL A 141 13.77 13.57 -25.32
CA VAL A 141 14.92 14.29 -24.81
C VAL A 141 15.49 13.56 -23.61
N GLN A 142 16.80 13.30 -23.65
CA GLN A 142 17.57 12.76 -22.54
C GLN A 142 18.22 13.89 -21.75
N LEU A 143 17.96 13.93 -20.44
CA LEU A 143 18.47 14.97 -19.54
C LEU A 143 19.67 14.51 -18.68
N SER A 144 19.96 13.20 -18.67
CA SER A 144 21.15 12.62 -18.02
C SER A 144 22.16 12.09 -19.05
N ASN A 145 23.45 12.42 -18.85
CA ASN A 145 24.54 11.92 -19.68
C ASN A 145 24.69 10.40 -19.59
N GLY A 146 24.49 9.83 -18.39
CA GLY A 146 24.55 8.38 -18.17
C GLY A 146 23.45 7.66 -18.94
N HIS A 147 22.23 8.20 -18.85
CA HIS A 147 21.07 7.67 -19.55
C HIS A 147 21.23 7.78 -21.08
N GLN A 148 21.65 8.94 -21.60
CA GLN A 148 21.91 9.15 -23.03
C GLN A 148 22.89 8.11 -23.58
N ARG A 149 24.05 7.91 -22.93
CA ARG A 149 25.05 6.95 -23.40
C ARG A 149 24.49 5.53 -23.48
N ARG A 150 23.79 5.08 -22.44
CA ARG A 150 23.22 3.72 -22.38
C ARG A 150 22.19 3.48 -23.48
N ILE A 151 21.26 4.42 -23.64
CA ILE A 151 20.22 4.35 -24.67
C ILE A 151 20.84 4.40 -26.07
N ARG A 152 21.85 5.23 -26.26
CA ARG A 152 22.60 5.31 -27.52
C ARG A 152 23.27 3.98 -27.87
N GLU A 153 24.00 3.38 -26.94
CA GLU A 153 24.63 2.07 -27.13
C GLU A 153 23.60 0.98 -27.46
N GLY A 154 22.46 1.01 -26.77
CA GLY A 154 21.33 0.13 -27.03
C GLY A 154 20.80 0.28 -28.45
N TYR A 155 20.59 1.52 -28.89
CA TYR A 155 20.11 1.88 -30.21
C TYR A 155 21.10 1.49 -31.32
N ASP A 156 22.39 1.72 -31.13
CA ASP A 156 23.44 1.35 -32.09
C ASP A 156 23.47 -0.16 -32.36
N LYS A 157 23.21 -0.98 -31.33
CA LYS A 157 23.05 -2.44 -31.49
C LYS A 157 21.83 -2.80 -32.33
N LEU A 158 20.72 -2.07 -32.20
CA LEU A 158 19.52 -2.30 -33.02
C LEU A 158 19.78 -1.93 -34.49
N ILE A 159 20.50 -0.83 -34.75
CA ILE A 159 20.94 -0.45 -36.10
C ILE A 159 21.86 -1.52 -36.69
N ALA A 160 22.87 -1.97 -35.94
CA ALA A 160 23.81 -2.98 -36.39
C ALA A 160 23.12 -4.32 -36.72
N ALA A 161 22.04 -4.63 -36.01
CA ALA A 161 21.20 -5.79 -36.30
C ALA A 161 20.22 -5.59 -37.47
N GLY A 162 20.16 -4.41 -38.08
CA GLY A 162 19.37 -4.13 -39.28
C GLY A 162 17.87 -3.99 -39.02
N LEU A 163 17.45 -3.55 -37.83
CA LEU A 163 16.02 -3.42 -37.51
C LEU A 163 15.36 -2.30 -38.33
N GLU A 164 14.38 -2.64 -39.16
CA GLU A 164 13.66 -1.70 -40.02
C GLU A 164 13.11 -0.46 -39.28
N PRO A 165 12.49 -0.57 -38.09
CA PRO A 165 11.95 0.60 -37.37
C PRO A 165 13.00 1.66 -36.98
N THR A 166 14.27 1.27 -36.88
CA THR A 166 15.37 2.21 -36.57
C THR A 166 15.65 3.16 -37.74
N LYS A 167 15.31 2.79 -38.99
CA LYS A 167 15.58 3.64 -40.17
C LYS A 167 14.83 4.97 -40.18
N ASN A 168 13.71 5.05 -39.46
CA ASN A 168 12.93 6.29 -39.31
C ASN A 168 13.19 7.00 -37.98
N THR A 169 14.19 6.53 -37.22
CA THR A 169 14.61 7.11 -35.96
C THR A 169 15.93 7.84 -36.14
N PHE A 170 15.98 9.10 -35.74
CA PHE A 170 17.18 9.93 -35.80
C PHE A 170 17.54 10.36 -34.39
N SER A 171 18.83 10.48 -34.13
CA SER A 171 19.38 10.88 -32.84
C SER A 171 20.26 12.11 -33.02
N VAL A 172 20.20 13.04 -32.09
CA VAL A 172 21.09 14.20 -32.02
C VAL A 172 21.68 14.25 -30.60
N GLU A 173 22.93 14.68 -30.46
CA GLU A 173 23.66 14.72 -29.19
C GLU A 173 24.29 16.09 -28.94
N GLY A 174 24.63 16.39 -27.68
CA GLY A 174 25.32 17.62 -27.32
C GLY A 174 24.46 18.88 -27.50
N GLU A 175 25.10 20.00 -27.83
CA GLU A 175 24.44 21.32 -27.96
C GLU A 175 23.37 21.33 -29.06
N ASP A 176 23.53 20.52 -30.10
CA ASP A 176 22.55 20.38 -31.18
C ASP A 176 21.22 19.77 -30.67
N ALA A 177 21.25 18.94 -29.63
CA ALA A 177 20.05 18.33 -29.07
C ALA A 177 19.17 19.36 -28.35
N GLU A 178 19.77 20.32 -27.67
CA GLU A 178 19.07 21.42 -27.02
C GLU A 178 18.48 22.38 -28.06
N MET A 179 19.25 22.72 -29.11
CA MET A 179 18.76 23.53 -30.22
C MET A 179 17.59 22.85 -30.96
N MET A 180 17.68 21.54 -31.22
CA MET A 180 16.65 20.78 -31.93
C MET A 180 15.37 20.63 -31.10
N SER A 181 15.52 20.29 -29.81
CA SER A 181 14.36 19.99 -28.95
C SER A 181 13.71 21.25 -28.37
N GLY A 182 14.47 22.34 -28.22
CA GLY A 182 14.06 23.51 -27.45
C GLY A 182 14.02 23.27 -25.93
N VAL A 183 14.46 22.09 -25.47
CA VAL A 183 14.44 21.70 -24.06
C VAL A 183 15.78 22.02 -23.41
N LYS A 184 15.70 22.76 -22.29
CA LYS A 184 16.85 23.20 -21.50
C LYS A 184 17.65 22.03 -20.96
N GLY A 185 18.97 22.06 -21.16
CA GLY A 185 19.89 21.09 -20.61
C GLY A 185 19.89 19.72 -21.29
N ALA A 186 19.28 19.58 -22.47
CA ALA A 186 19.28 18.34 -23.25
C ALA A 186 20.71 17.80 -23.48
N LYS A 187 20.89 16.49 -23.27
CA LYS A 187 22.16 15.78 -23.53
C LYS A 187 22.14 15.01 -24.84
N GLY A 188 20.95 14.58 -25.24
CA GLY A 188 20.66 14.02 -26.54
C GLY A 188 19.16 13.97 -26.76
N CYS A 189 18.73 13.76 -28.00
CA CYS A 189 17.33 13.54 -28.30
C CYS A 189 17.13 12.57 -29.46
N PHE A 190 16.08 11.77 -29.39
CA PHE A 190 15.64 10.87 -30.44
C PHE A 190 14.36 11.40 -31.08
N THR A 191 14.28 11.33 -32.41
CA THR A 191 13.08 11.73 -33.15
C THR A 191 12.67 10.67 -34.16
N TYR A 192 11.36 10.40 -34.23
CA TYR A 192 10.76 9.38 -35.09
C TYR A 192 9.29 9.72 -35.35
N THR A 193 8.66 9.11 -36.35
CA THR A 193 7.25 9.36 -36.67
C THR A 193 6.33 8.96 -35.52
N ALA A 194 5.43 9.86 -35.14
CA ALA A 194 4.42 9.66 -34.11
C ALA A 194 3.16 10.46 -34.46
N GLY A 195 2.14 10.38 -33.62
CA GLY A 195 1.01 11.27 -33.70
C GLY A 195 0.48 11.62 -32.31
N HIS A 196 -0.48 12.50 -32.29
CA HIS A 196 -1.31 12.74 -31.12
C HIS A 196 -2.73 13.08 -31.55
N LEU A 197 -3.69 12.85 -30.66
CA LEU A 197 -5.10 13.01 -30.95
C LEU A 197 -5.90 13.21 -29.66
N TRP A 198 -7.17 13.59 -29.81
CA TRP A 198 -8.19 13.58 -28.78
C TRP A 198 -8.79 12.17 -28.64
N PRO A 199 -8.41 11.37 -27.62
CA PRO A 199 -8.78 9.96 -27.57
C PRO A 199 -10.29 9.75 -27.44
N TYR A 200 -10.93 10.56 -26.61
CA TYR A 200 -12.38 10.50 -26.40
C TYR A 200 -13.18 10.69 -27.70
N LYS A 201 -12.87 11.71 -28.51
CA LYS A 201 -13.52 11.95 -29.82
C LYS A 201 -13.34 10.78 -30.79
N LEU A 202 -12.15 10.19 -30.85
CA LEU A 202 -11.89 8.99 -31.66
C LEU A 202 -12.78 7.82 -31.23
N ILE A 203 -12.83 7.51 -29.93
CA ILE A 203 -13.64 6.38 -29.41
C ILE A 203 -15.13 6.64 -29.62
N HIS A 204 -15.57 7.87 -29.41
CA HIS A 204 -16.95 8.27 -29.61
C HIS A 204 -17.40 8.06 -31.05
N HIS A 205 -16.58 8.47 -32.03
CA HIS A 205 -16.82 8.21 -33.45
C HIS A 205 -16.91 6.71 -33.75
N MET A 206 -15.91 5.92 -33.32
CA MET A 206 -15.88 4.47 -33.56
C MET A 206 -17.12 3.76 -32.99
N PHE A 207 -17.57 4.15 -31.80
CA PHE A 207 -18.79 3.59 -31.21
C PHE A 207 -20.07 4.08 -31.89
N SER A 208 -20.11 5.33 -32.34
CA SER A 208 -21.23 5.85 -33.14
C SER A 208 -21.41 5.03 -34.43
N GLU A 209 -20.31 4.74 -35.14
CA GLU A 209 -20.34 3.87 -36.31
C GLU A 209 -20.78 2.45 -35.95
N ALA A 210 -20.25 1.89 -34.87
CA ALA A 210 -20.60 0.54 -34.42
C ALA A 210 -22.08 0.39 -34.06
N ILE A 211 -22.63 1.35 -33.32
CA ILE A 211 -24.06 1.37 -32.92
C ILE A 211 -24.96 1.52 -34.15
N SER A 212 -24.60 2.39 -35.10
CA SER A 212 -25.34 2.55 -36.37
C SER A 212 -25.42 1.25 -37.19
N GLN A 213 -24.49 0.32 -36.91
CA GLN A 213 -24.37 -0.99 -37.54
C GLN A 213 -24.94 -2.15 -36.71
N GLY A 214 -25.63 -1.85 -35.60
CA GLY A 214 -26.39 -2.82 -34.81
C GLY A 214 -25.68 -3.35 -33.57
N ILE A 215 -24.54 -2.78 -33.17
CA ILE A 215 -23.87 -3.18 -31.92
C ILE A 215 -24.68 -2.72 -30.70
N ASN A 216 -24.82 -3.62 -29.72
CA ASN A 216 -25.49 -3.32 -28.46
C ASN A 216 -24.45 -2.80 -27.44
N LEU A 217 -24.54 -1.51 -27.07
CA LEU A 217 -23.73 -0.89 -26.02
C LEU A 217 -24.61 -0.62 -24.80
N GLN A 218 -24.10 -0.97 -23.62
CA GLN A 218 -24.74 -0.68 -22.34
C GLN A 218 -23.71 -0.03 -21.42
N THR A 219 -23.78 1.29 -21.32
CA THR A 219 -23.03 2.06 -20.30
C THR A 219 -23.72 1.96 -18.94
N ASN A 220 -23.03 2.37 -17.88
CA ASN A 220 -23.50 2.31 -16.49
C ASN A 220 -24.04 0.92 -16.09
N THR A 221 -23.45 -0.13 -16.67
CA THR A 221 -23.86 -1.53 -16.51
C THR A 221 -22.63 -2.37 -16.12
N PRO A 222 -22.17 -2.25 -14.86
CA PRO A 222 -21.00 -2.97 -14.39
C PRO A 222 -21.26 -4.48 -14.36
N VAL A 223 -20.34 -5.23 -14.99
CA VAL A 223 -20.22 -6.67 -14.71
C VAL A 223 -19.58 -6.83 -13.35
N VAL A 224 -20.26 -7.55 -12.44
CA VAL A 224 -19.78 -7.77 -11.06
C VAL A 224 -19.13 -9.15 -10.89
N SER A 225 -19.48 -10.11 -11.73
CA SER A 225 -18.88 -11.44 -11.72
C SER A 225 -19.08 -12.16 -13.06
N VAL A 226 -18.21 -13.12 -13.33
CA VAL A 226 -18.33 -14.09 -14.43
C VAL A 226 -18.29 -15.49 -13.82
N SER A 227 -19.12 -16.41 -14.32
CA SER A 227 -19.20 -17.78 -13.80
C SER A 227 -17.85 -18.50 -13.82
N GLU A 228 -17.60 -19.37 -12.84
CA GLU A 228 -16.34 -20.13 -12.76
C GLU A 228 -16.19 -21.15 -13.89
N THR A 229 -17.31 -21.71 -14.35
CA THR A 229 -17.37 -22.69 -15.43
C THR A 229 -18.41 -22.28 -16.48
N GLN A 230 -18.29 -22.87 -17.68
CA GLN A 230 -19.35 -22.82 -18.68
C GLN A 230 -20.56 -23.64 -18.22
N ASP A 231 -21.74 -23.25 -18.65
CA ASP A 231 -22.95 -24.04 -18.49
C ASP A 231 -22.99 -25.25 -19.45
N ALA A 232 -24.04 -26.08 -19.35
CA ALA A 232 -24.21 -27.27 -20.19
C ALA A 232 -24.29 -26.97 -21.70
N THR A 233 -24.49 -25.71 -22.09
CA THR A 233 -24.54 -25.25 -23.48
C THR A 233 -23.23 -24.62 -23.96
N GLY A 234 -22.19 -24.61 -23.12
CA GLY A 234 -20.89 -24.02 -23.42
C GLY A 234 -20.88 -22.49 -23.29
N GLN A 235 -21.78 -21.91 -22.50
CA GLN A 235 -21.87 -20.46 -22.31
C GLN A 235 -21.38 -20.03 -20.93
N TRP A 236 -20.76 -18.87 -20.87
CA TRP A 236 -20.37 -18.16 -19.66
C TRP A 236 -21.50 -17.25 -19.20
N THR A 237 -21.78 -17.21 -17.90
CA THR A 237 -22.78 -16.31 -17.33
C THR A 237 -22.08 -15.09 -16.75
N LEU A 238 -22.50 -13.90 -17.16
CA LEU A 238 -22.05 -12.62 -16.62
C LEU A 238 -23.17 -11.99 -15.81
N SER A 239 -22.88 -11.63 -14.56
CA SER A 239 -23.84 -11.01 -13.66
C SER A 239 -23.63 -9.49 -13.64
N THR A 240 -24.73 -8.73 -13.70
CA THR A 240 -24.74 -7.26 -13.62
C THR A 240 -25.86 -6.80 -12.68
N SER A 241 -25.85 -5.53 -12.30
CA SER A 241 -26.98 -4.93 -11.56
C SER A 241 -28.29 -4.87 -12.35
N ARG A 242 -28.25 -5.07 -13.67
CA ARG A 242 -29.41 -5.05 -14.58
C ARG A 242 -29.84 -6.45 -15.03
N GLY A 243 -29.34 -7.50 -14.38
CA GLY A 243 -29.62 -8.89 -14.70
C GLY A 243 -28.43 -9.64 -15.30
N GLU A 244 -28.67 -10.88 -15.71
CA GLU A 244 -27.65 -11.79 -16.22
C GLU A 244 -27.67 -11.87 -17.75
N VAL A 245 -26.48 -12.04 -18.33
CA VAL A 245 -26.30 -12.30 -19.77
C VAL A 245 -25.43 -13.53 -19.94
N ARG A 246 -25.82 -14.42 -20.86
CA ARG A 246 -25.00 -15.57 -21.26
C ARG A 246 -24.30 -15.34 -22.59
N ALA A 247 -23.04 -15.77 -22.68
CA ALA A 247 -22.25 -15.63 -23.90
C ALA A 247 -21.29 -16.80 -24.14
N ARG A 248 -21.09 -17.18 -25.40
CA ARG A 248 -20.08 -18.20 -25.75
C ARG A 248 -18.66 -17.66 -25.70
N LYS A 249 -18.48 -16.41 -26.12
CA LYS A 249 -17.18 -15.72 -26.10
C LYS A 249 -17.22 -14.48 -25.20
N VAL A 250 -16.21 -14.30 -24.35
CA VAL A 250 -16.09 -13.16 -23.44
C VAL A 250 -14.73 -12.51 -23.59
N VAL A 251 -14.69 -11.20 -23.88
CA VAL A 251 -13.45 -10.42 -23.97
C VAL A 251 -13.33 -9.49 -22.79
N PHE A 252 -12.24 -9.62 -22.04
CA PHE A 252 -11.87 -8.72 -20.94
C PHE A 252 -11.05 -7.57 -21.50
N ALA A 253 -11.70 -6.44 -21.78
CA ALA A 253 -11.09 -5.19 -22.23
C ALA A 253 -11.04 -4.15 -21.10
N THR A 254 -10.92 -4.62 -19.84
CA THR A 254 -11.03 -3.81 -18.62
C THR A 254 -9.71 -3.25 -18.09
N ASN A 255 -8.59 -3.60 -18.72
CA ASN A 255 -7.24 -3.13 -18.38
C ASN A 255 -6.91 -3.24 -16.87
N ALA A 256 -6.79 -2.12 -16.14
CA ALA A 256 -6.45 -2.11 -14.71
C ALA A 256 -7.42 -2.93 -13.84
N TYR A 257 -8.68 -3.03 -14.25
CA TYR A 257 -9.75 -3.65 -13.47
C TYR A 257 -9.92 -5.15 -13.73
N THR A 258 -9.08 -5.73 -14.60
CA THR A 258 -9.17 -7.16 -14.96
C THR A 258 -9.10 -8.08 -13.74
N GLY A 259 -8.21 -7.78 -12.77
CA GLY A 259 -8.05 -8.56 -11.55
C GLY A 259 -9.29 -8.65 -10.66
N SER A 260 -10.28 -7.76 -10.85
CA SER A 260 -11.55 -7.76 -10.11
C SER A 260 -12.54 -8.78 -10.66
N LEU A 261 -12.45 -9.12 -11.94
CA LEU A 261 -13.29 -10.13 -12.60
C LEU A 261 -12.56 -11.47 -12.78
N LEU A 262 -11.23 -11.44 -12.90
CA LEU A 262 -10.38 -12.61 -13.08
C LEU A 262 -9.30 -12.62 -12.00
N PRO A 263 -9.52 -13.31 -10.87
CA PRO A 263 -8.59 -13.34 -9.74
C PRO A 263 -7.16 -13.75 -10.11
N GLU A 264 -6.99 -14.61 -11.12
CA GLU A 264 -5.69 -15.04 -11.64
C GLU A 264 -4.83 -13.89 -12.19
N TYR A 265 -5.44 -12.76 -12.57
CA TYR A 265 -4.74 -11.57 -13.05
C TYR A 265 -4.45 -10.53 -11.95
N LYS A 266 -4.90 -10.74 -10.71
CA LYS A 266 -4.76 -9.76 -9.62
C LYS A 266 -3.31 -9.35 -9.32
N SER A 267 -2.36 -10.25 -9.55
CA SER A 267 -0.91 -10.00 -9.42
C SER A 267 -0.21 -9.82 -10.78
N LYS A 268 -0.96 -9.89 -11.88
CA LYS A 268 -0.42 -9.91 -13.26
C LYS A 268 -0.74 -8.64 -14.03
N ILE A 269 -1.83 -7.97 -13.68
CA ILE A 269 -2.18 -6.63 -14.14
C ILE A 269 -2.50 -5.80 -12.90
N ILE A 270 -1.57 -4.92 -12.54
CA ILE A 270 -1.60 -4.07 -11.36
C ILE A 270 -2.22 -2.72 -11.74
N PRO A 271 -3.25 -2.24 -11.04
CA PRO A 271 -3.70 -0.86 -11.16
C PRO A 271 -2.57 0.12 -10.81
N TYR A 272 -2.28 1.05 -11.73
CA TYR A 272 -1.30 2.12 -11.55
C TYR A 272 -2.02 3.46 -11.68
N ARG A 273 -2.12 4.20 -10.57
CA ARG A 273 -2.67 5.57 -10.58
C ARG A 273 -1.60 6.54 -11.09
N ALA A 274 -1.96 7.35 -12.08
CA ALA A 274 -1.11 8.42 -12.62
C ALA A 274 -1.90 9.71 -12.79
N VAL A 275 -1.18 10.78 -13.10
CA VAL A 275 -1.73 12.11 -13.31
C VAL A 275 -1.38 12.66 -14.69
N CYS A 276 -2.27 13.49 -15.21
CA CYS A 276 -2.07 14.35 -16.37
C CYS A 276 -2.61 15.74 -16.06
N SER A 277 -2.12 16.73 -16.78
CA SER A 277 -2.47 18.14 -16.62
C SER A 277 -2.63 18.81 -17.98
N ARG A 278 -3.44 19.86 -18.02
CA ARG A 278 -3.48 20.83 -19.10
C ARG A 278 -2.86 22.14 -18.65
N ILE A 279 -1.95 22.66 -19.45
CA ILE A 279 -1.29 23.96 -19.25
C ILE A 279 -1.77 24.92 -20.35
N LYS A 280 -2.18 26.12 -19.95
CA LYS A 280 -2.57 27.23 -20.84
C LYS A 280 -1.60 28.39 -20.71
N THR A 281 -1.68 29.33 -21.64
CA THR A 281 -0.90 30.57 -21.62
C THR A 281 -1.80 31.77 -21.96
N PRO A 282 -1.67 32.90 -21.24
CA PRO A 282 -2.44 34.13 -21.51
C PRO A 282 -1.93 34.90 -22.73
N GLY A 283 -0.68 34.66 -23.16
CA GLY A 283 -0.02 35.40 -24.23
C GLY A 283 0.57 34.49 -25.31
N PRO A 284 1.16 35.09 -26.37
CA PRO A 284 1.87 34.34 -27.39
C PRO A 284 3.02 33.55 -26.76
N HIS A 285 3.22 32.34 -27.25
CA HIS A 285 4.23 31.41 -26.75
C HIS A 285 4.97 30.76 -27.94
N PRO A 286 6.17 30.21 -27.73
CA PRO A 286 6.85 29.44 -28.75
C PRO A 286 5.99 28.25 -29.23
N LEU A 287 5.98 28.04 -30.55
CA LEU A 287 5.27 26.93 -31.17
C LEU A 287 6.02 25.62 -30.92
N LEU A 288 5.31 24.63 -30.37
CA LEU A 288 5.77 23.24 -30.29
C LEU A 288 4.97 22.43 -31.31
N ASN A 289 5.66 21.82 -32.29
CA ASN A 289 5.02 21.06 -33.36
C ASN A 289 5.09 19.54 -33.17
N ASN A 290 5.93 19.09 -32.23
CA ASN A 290 6.22 17.68 -32.00
C ASN A 290 5.55 17.21 -30.72
N THR A 291 5.42 15.90 -30.59
CA THR A 291 5.13 15.27 -29.30
C THR A 291 6.44 15.00 -28.55
N TYR A 292 6.48 15.19 -27.22
CA TYR A 292 7.73 15.13 -26.47
C TYR A 292 7.68 14.09 -25.34
N ALA A 293 8.86 13.56 -25.00
CA ALA A 293 9.12 12.99 -23.69
C ALA A 293 10.41 13.58 -23.11
N LEU A 294 10.37 14.02 -21.86
CA LEU A 294 11.52 14.53 -21.13
C LEU A 294 11.94 13.45 -20.13
N ARG A 295 13.07 12.80 -20.42
CA ARG A 295 13.54 11.65 -19.65
C ARG A 295 14.68 12.07 -18.73
N PHE A 296 14.36 12.13 -17.44
CA PHE A 296 15.31 12.39 -16.38
C PHE A 296 16.12 11.13 -16.05
N SER A 297 15.53 9.95 -16.26
CA SER A 297 16.16 8.64 -16.07
C SER A 297 15.46 7.52 -16.86
N ASP A 298 15.90 6.27 -16.69
CA ASP A 298 15.23 5.08 -17.26
C ASP A 298 13.76 4.96 -16.80
N TRP A 299 13.46 5.42 -15.58
CA TRP A 299 12.18 5.19 -14.90
C TRP A 299 11.39 6.46 -14.63
N ASN A 300 12.03 7.63 -14.70
CA ASN A 300 11.42 8.94 -14.48
C ASN A 300 11.41 9.73 -15.78
N PHE A 301 10.22 9.98 -16.31
CA PHE A 301 10.03 10.82 -17.47
C PHE A 301 8.65 11.46 -17.43
N ASP A 302 8.59 12.63 -18.05
CA ASP A 302 7.34 13.32 -18.36
C ASP A 302 7.09 13.23 -19.87
N TYR A 303 5.83 13.30 -20.27
CA TYR A 303 5.43 13.27 -21.67
C TYR A 303 4.41 14.37 -21.93
N LEU A 304 4.46 14.95 -23.12
CA LEU A 304 3.55 16.05 -23.45
C LEU A 304 3.23 16.15 -24.93
N ILE A 305 2.05 16.68 -25.22
CA ILE A 305 1.61 17.02 -26.57
C ILE A 305 1.16 18.49 -26.63
N PRO A 306 1.49 19.20 -27.70
CA PRO A 306 0.85 20.46 -28.04
C PRO A 306 -0.54 20.21 -28.62
N ARG A 307 -1.44 21.17 -28.44
CA ARG A 307 -2.80 21.14 -28.99
C ARG A 307 -3.03 22.30 -29.96
N LEU A 308 -4.01 22.13 -30.83
CA LEU A 308 -4.36 23.12 -31.86
C LEU A 308 -4.85 24.46 -31.26
N ASP A 309 -5.33 24.44 -30.01
CA ASP A 309 -5.74 25.63 -29.26
C ASP A 309 -4.58 26.32 -28.52
N GLY A 310 -3.34 25.86 -28.69
CA GLY A 310 -2.15 26.37 -28.02
C GLY A 310 -1.91 25.81 -26.61
N SER A 311 -2.84 25.05 -26.04
CA SER A 311 -2.64 24.40 -24.73
C SER A 311 -1.71 23.20 -24.84
N ILE A 312 -1.05 22.85 -23.72
CA ILE A 312 -0.15 21.71 -23.63
C ILE A 312 -0.77 20.68 -22.68
N ILE A 313 -0.86 19.42 -23.12
CA ILE A 313 -1.19 18.32 -22.21
C ILE A 313 0.11 17.68 -21.74
N VAL A 314 0.31 17.57 -20.43
CA VAL A 314 1.51 16.99 -19.82
C VAL A 314 1.08 15.87 -18.88
N GLY A 315 1.72 14.71 -18.96
CA GLY A 315 1.60 13.63 -17.99
C GLY A 315 2.97 13.16 -17.50
N GLY A 316 2.99 12.42 -16.40
CA GLY A 316 4.23 12.03 -15.72
C GLY A 316 4.15 12.35 -14.23
N ALA A 317 5.04 13.23 -13.75
CA ALA A 317 5.19 13.62 -12.34
C ALA A 317 5.62 12.46 -11.42
N ARG A 318 6.19 11.39 -11.99
CA ARG A 318 6.45 10.15 -11.26
C ARG A 318 7.34 10.40 -10.03
N ASP A 319 8.37 11.23 -10.17
CA ASP A 319 9.29 11.56 -9.07
C ASP A 319 8.59 12.18 -7.85
N ALA A 320 7.47 12.89 -8.06
CA ALA A 320 6.74 13.54 -6.98
C ALA A 320 6.06 12.53 -6.04
N TYR A 321 5.56 11.41 -6.57
CA TYR A 321 4.70 10.49 -5.81
C TYR A 321 5.20 9.04 -5.75
N ILE A 322 6.25 8.68 -6.49
CA ILE A 322 6.70 7.27 -6.61
C ILE A 322 7.07 6.64 -5.26
N ARG A 323 7.54 7.45 -4.31
CA ARG A 323 7.95 7.01 -2.96
C ARG A 323 6.74 6.70 -2.06
N SER A 324 5.59 7.30 -2.34
CA SER A 324 4.31 7.02 -1.67
C SER A 324 3.62 5.85 -2.35
N VAL A 325 4.14 4.62 -2.18
CA VAL A 325 3.68 3.43 -2.93
C VAL A 325 2.16 3.25 -2.89
N ASP A 326 1.52 3.44 -1.73
CA ASP A 326 0.07 3.29 -1.57
C ASP A 326 -0.76 4.36 -2.33
N SER A 327 -0.15 5.50 -2.67
CA SER A 327 -0.81 6.54 -3.48
C SER A 327 -1.04 6.10 -4.92
N TRP A 328 -0.25 5.14 -5.45
CA TRP A 328 -0.28 4.79 -6.87
C TRP A 328 -0.34 3.30 -7.20
N TYR A 329 0.34 2.44 -6.45
CA TYR A 329 0.46 1.01 -6.75
C TYR A 329 -0.75 0.25 -6.20
N GLY A 330 -1.45 -0.48 -7.08
CA GLY A 330 -2.68 -1.19 -6.71
C GLY A 330 -3.84 -0.27 -6.37
N ASN A 331 -3.72 1.03 -6.68
CA ASN A 331 -4.68 2.05 -6.32
C ASN A 331 -5.57 2.37 -7.53
N VAL A 332 -6.89 2.19 -7.37
CA VAL A 332 -7.89 2.47 -8.40
C VAL A 332 -8.64 3.78 -8.19
N ASN A 333 -8.30 4.54 -7.14
CA ASN A 333 -9.01 5.75 -6.81
C ASN A 333 -8.71 6.84 -7.84
N ASP A 334 -9.66 7.06 -8.73
CA ASP A 334 -9.63 8.08 -9.77
C ASP A 334 -10.58 9.24 -9.50
N THR A 335 -11.08 9.37 -8.27
CA THR A 335 -11.97 10.47 -7.84
C THR A 335 -11.18 11.71 -7.40
N GLN A 336 -9.88 11.56 -7.17
CA GLN A 336 -9.00 12.61 -6.66
C GLN A 336 -7.68 12.62 -7.42
N VAL A 337 -6.98 13.76 -7.38
CA VAL A 337 -5.58 13.86 -7.84
C VAL A 337 -4.65 13.21 -6.81
N ILE A 338 -3.47 12.74 -7.23
CA ILE A 338 -2.41 12.33 -6.31
C ILE A 338 -1.83 13.58 -5.64
N ASP A 339 -1.99 13.71 -4.32
CA ASP A 339 -1.74 14.96 -3.60
C ASP A 339 -0.31 15.48 -3.78
N GLU A 340 0.68 14.59 -3.77
CA GLU A 340 2.10 14.93 -3.96
C GLU A 340 2.40 15.51 -5.34
N ALA A 341 1.55 15.24 -6.35
CA ALA A 341 1.74 15.71 -7.71
C ALA A 341 0.98 17.01 -8.03
N ARG A 342 0.18 17.56 -7.10
CA ARG A 342 -0.71 18.71 -7.36
C ARG A 342 0.00 19.94 -7.89
N SER A 343 1.18 20.26 -7.34
CA SER A 343 1.96 21.43 -7.75
C SER A 343 3.09 21.11 -8.72
N TYR A 344 3.24 19.85 -9.14
CA TYR A 344 4.36 19.43 -9.98
C TYR A 344 4.41 20.19 -11.32
N PHE A 345 3.24 20.42 -11.92
CA PHE A 345 3.11 21.05 -13.24
C PHE A 345 3.19 22.59 -13.19
N ASP A 346 3.21 23.20 -12.01
CA ASP A 346 3.26 24.67 -11.87
C ASP A 346 4.58 25.20 -12.43
N GLY A 347 4.54 26.08 -13.43
CA GLY A 347 5.76 26.60 -14.07
C GLY A 347 6.53 25.57 -14.91
N TYR A 348 5.90 24.44 -15.27
CA TYR A 348 6.56 23.34 -15.98
C TYR A 348 7.19 23.79 -17.31
N MET A 349 6.44 24.52 -18.14
CA MET A 349 6.96 24.97 -19.44
C MET A 349 8.14 25.93 -19.27
N GLN A 350 8.04 26.85 -18.32
CA GLN A 350 9.08 27.82 -17.97
C GLN A 350 10.38 27.14 -17.53
N ARG A 351 10.28 26.06 -16.73
CA ARG A 351 11.46 25.33 -16.26
C ARG A 351 12.18 24.57 -17.36
N HIS A 352 11.44 24.04 -18.34
CA HIS A 352 11.97 23.03 -19.24
C HIS A 352 12.18 23.50 -20.68
N PHE A 353 11.46 24.51 -21.15
CA PHE A 353 11.54 24.96 -22.55
C PHE A 353 12.08 26.39 -22.65
N HIS A 354 12.93 26.63 -23.64
CA HIS A 354 13.41 27.98 -23.99
C HIS A 354 12.29 28.83 -24.61
N GLY A 355 12.24 30.10 -24.24
CA GLY A 355 11.26 31.08 -24.73
C GLY A 355 9.91 31.01 -24.01
N TRP A 356 9.75 30.11 -23.04
CA TRP A 356 8.51 29.98 -22.25
C TRP A 356 8.54 30.78 -20.94
N GLU A 357 9.69 31.30 -20.53
CA GLU A 357 9.96 31.94 -19.23
C GLU A 357 8.94 33.03 -18.88
N ASP A 358 8.65 33.92 -19.85
CA ASP A 358 7.82 35.10 -19.66
C ASP A 358 6.39 34.94 -20.24
N THR A 359 6.01 33.72 -20.64
CA THR A 359 4.69 33.46 -21.26
C THR A 359 3.53 33.58 -20.27
N GLY A 360 3.81 33.44 -18.97
CA GLY A 360 2.76 33.33 -17.94
C GLY A 360 1.98 32.02 -18.01
N ALA A 361 2.56 30.96 -18.60
CA ALA A 361 1.92 29.66 -18.68
C ALA A 361 1.53 29.12 -17.28
N TYR A 362 0.31 28.60 -17.15
CA TYR A 362 -0.26 28.17 -15.88
C TYR A 362 -1.05 26.86 -16.05
N VAL A 363 -1.18 26.12 -14.95
CA VAL A 363 -1.96 24.88 -14.91
C VAL A 363 -3.45 25.21 -14.91
N ASP A 364 -4.16 24.77 -15.95
CA ASP A 364 -5.60 24.92 -16.13
C ASP A 364 -6.38 23.82 -15.41
N ASP A 365 -5.89 22.58 -15.52
CA ASP A 365 -6.55 21.41 -14.95
C ASP A 365 -5.55 20.27 -14.67
N ILE A 366 -5.89 19.39 -13.73
CA ILE A 366 -5.15 18.17 -13.38
C ILE A 366 -6.15 17.05 -13.12
N TRP A 367 -5.94 15.89 -13.73
CA TRP A 367 -6.79 14.73 -13.53
C TRP A 367 -5.96 13.46 -13.33
N THR A 368 -6.61 12.45 -12.73
CA THR A 368 -6.03 11.12 -12.51
C THR A 368 -6.57 10.11 -13.52
N GLY A 369 -5.68 9.23 -13.98
CA GLY A 369 -6.03 8.03 -14.77
C GLY A 369 -5.47 6.77 -14.13
N ILE A 370 -6.20 5.66 -14.24
CA ILE A 370 -5.75 4.33 -13.78
C ILE A 370 -5.31 3.51 -14.99
N MET A 371 -4.04 3.12 -15.01
CA MET A 371 -3.45 2.26 -16.03
C MET A 371 -3.33 0.81 -15.52
N GLY A 372 -3.44 -0.18 -16.41
CA GLY A 372 -3.13 -1.57 -16.08
C GLY A 372 -1.66 -1.86 -16.41
N TYR A 373 -0.81 -1.94 -15.40
CA TYR A 373 0.60 -2.32 -15.55
C TYR A 373 0.72 -3.83 -15.46
N SER A 374 1.23 -4.47 -16.51
CA SER A 374 1.49 -5.90 -16.42
C SER A 374 2.74 -6.16 -15.60
N SER A 375 2.73 -7.26 -14.84
CA SER A 375 3.84 -7.64 -13.95
C SER A 375 5.15 -7.92 -14.70
N ASP A 376 5.08 -8.18 -16.01
CA ASP A 376 6.21 -8.42 -16.91
C ASP A 376 6.50 -7.26 -17.87
N ARG A 377 5.75 -6.14 -17.79
CA ARG A 377 5.85 -4.95 -18.65
C ARG A 377 5.55 -5.21 -20.14
N LEU A 378 4.82 -6.27 -20.45
CA LEU A 378 4.35 -6.61 -21.79
C LEU A 378 2.81 -6.67 -21.86
N PRO A 379 2.18 -6.26 -22.97
CA PRO A 379 0.74 -6.45 -23.17
C PRO A 379 0.32 -7.91 -23.03
N ARG A 380 -0.95 -8.13 -22.67
CA ARG A 380 -1.57 -9.45 -22.54
C ARG A 380 -2.75 -9.54 -23.49
N VAL A 381 -2.58 -10.27 -24.58
CA VAL A 381 -3.55 -10.35 -25.68
C VAL A 381 -3.72 -11.79 -26.14
N GLY A 382 -4.97 -12.26 -26.15
CA GLY A 382 -5.34 -13.56 -26.72
C GLY A 382 -6.26 -14.40 -25.84
N PRO A 383 -6.43 -15.69 -26.17
CA PRO A 383 -7.21 -16.63 -25.36
C PRO A 383 -6.62 -16.78 -23.96
N ILE A 384 -7.47 -16.88 -22.94
CA ILE A 384 -7.03 -17.07 -21.56
C ILE A 384 -6.77 -18.58 -21.32
N PRO A 385 -5.56 -18.96 -20.87
CA PRO A 385 -5.23 -20.35 -20.56
C PRO A 385 -6.23 -20.97 -19.57
N GLY A 386 -6.72 -22.18 -19.88
CA GLY A 386 -7.68 -22.91 -19.04
C GLY A 386 -9.12 -22.37 -19.06
N ARG A 387 -9.42 -21.31 -19.83
CA ARG A 387 -10.74 -20.67 -19.90
C ARG A 387 -11.25 -20.61 -21.35
N PRO A 388 -11.82 -21.70 -21.89
CA PRO A 388 -12.24 -21.76 -23.29
C PRO A 388 -13.28 -20.69 -23.63
N GLY A 389 -13.07 -19.97 -24.73
CA GLY A 389 -13.96 -18.87 -25.14
C GLY A 389 -13.76 -17.55 -24.38
N MET A 390 -12.84 -17.47 -23.42
CA MET A 390 -12.50 -16.22 -22.75
C MET A 390 -11.19 -15.66 -23.29
N PHE A 391 -11.14 -14.34 -23.48
CA PHE A 391 -10.01 -13.64 -24.10
C PHE A 391 -9.63 -12.42 -23.27
N ILE A 392 -8.34 -12.10 -23.19
CA ILE A 392 -7.82 -10.88 -22.56
C ILE A 392 -7.29 -9.92 -23.61
N MET A 393 -7.52 -8.63 -23.41
CA MET A 393 -6.86 -7.55 -24.14
C MET A 393 -6.61 -6.37 -23.20
N GLY A 394 -5.53 -6.45 -22.44
CA GLY A 394 -5.20 -5.50 -21.37
C GLY A 394 -3.73 -5.56 -20.93
N GLY A 395 -3.41 -4.87 -19.84
CA GLY A 395 -2.05 -4.88 -19.28
C GLY A 395 -1.04 -4.10 -20.14
N PHE A 396 -1.49 -3.05 -20.81
CA PHE A 396 -0.66 -2.29 -21.76
C PHE A 396 0.42 -1.40 -21.10
N THR A 397 0.54 -1.38 -19.77
CA THR A 397 1.66 -0.75 -19.04
C THR A 397 1.91 0.70 -19.42
N GLY A 398 0.84 1.48 -19.55
CA GLY A 398 0.90 2.90 -19.92
C GLY A 398 1.24 3.18 -21.39
N HIS A 399 1.34 2.14 -22.24
CA HIS A 399 1.80 2.24 -23.65
C HIS A 399 0.79 1.64 -24.65
N GLY A 400 -0.51 1.72 -24.36
CA GLY A 400 -1.54 1.04 -25.17
C GLY A 400 -1.90 1.73 -26.49
N MET A 401 -1.78 3.06 -26.59
CA MET A 401 -2.18 3.81 -27.79
C MET A 401 -1.50 3.33 -29.08
N PRO A 402 -0.17 3.08 -29.14
CA PRO A 402 0.49 2.53 -30.32
C PRO A 402 0.33 1.00 -30.49
N GLN A 403 -0.50 0.32 -29.69
CA GLN A 403 -0.62 -1.15 -29.70
C GLN A 403 -2.07 -1.62 -29.91
N ILE A 404 -3.05 -0.89 -29.40
CA ILE A 404 -4.44 -1.38 -29.30
C ILE A 404 -5.13 -1.61 -30.65
N TYR A 405 -4.99 -0.70 -31.64
CA TYR A 405 -5.78 -0.81 -32.88
C TYR A 405 -5.56 -2.14 -33.61
N LEU A 406 -4.30 -2.48 -33.91
CA LEU A 406 -3.96 -3.77 -34.53
C LEU A 406 -4.13 -4.98 -33.59
N CYS A 407 -4.04 -4.80 -32.27
CA CYS A 407 -4.44 -5.85 -31.34
C CYS A 407 -5.95 -6.14 -31.43
N GLY A 408 -6.77 -5.14 -31.71
CA GLY A 408 -8.19 -5.30 -32.02
C GLY A 408 -8.43 -6.11 -33.29
N GLN A 409 -7.60 -5.92 -34.32
CA GLN A 409 -7.64 -6.73 -35.54
C GLN A 409 -7.34 -8.22 -35.25
N ALA A 410 -6.32 -8.48 -34.44
CA ALA A 410 -5.99 -9.83 -33.99
C ALA A 410 -7.13 -10.47 -33.18
N MET A 411 -7.75 -9.69 -32.28
CA MET A 411 -8.89 -10.15 -31.50
C MET A 411 -10.12 -10.43 -32.36
N ALA A 412 -10.38 -9.64 -33.39
CA ALA A 412 -11.44 -9.92 -34.36
C ALA A 412 -11.22 -11.29 -35.05
N LYS A 413 -9.98 -11.64 -35.41
CA LYS A 413 -9.66 -12.98 -35.98
C LYS A 413 -9.89 -14.12 -34.98
N PHE A 414 -9.57 -13.92 -33.70
CA PHE A 414 -9.90 -14.90 -32.64
C PHE A 414 -11.42 -15.11 -32.54
N LEU A 415 -12.18 -14.02 -32.56
CA LEU A 415 -13.64 -14.05 -32.37
C LEU A 415 -14.39 -14.58 -33.60
N LEU A 416 -13.95 -14.26 -34.82
CA LEU A 416 -14.64 -14.66 -36.05
C LEU A 416 -14.18 -16.02 -36.58
N ASN A 417 -12.87 -16.29 -36.56
CA ASN A 417 -12.28 -17.43 -37.27
C ASN A 417 -11.68 -18.49 -36.35
N ASN A 418 -11.69 -18.29 -35.03
CA ASN A 418 -10.94 -19.12 -34.07
C ASN A 418 -9.46 -19.28 -34.48
N ALA A 419 -8.87 -18.21 -35.05
CA ALA A 419 -7.50 -18.23 -35.52
C ALA A 419 -6.53 -18.59 -34.39
N SER A 420 -5.46 -19.31 -34.71
CA SER A 420 -4.34 -19.50 -33.79
C SER A 420 -3.60 -18.17 -33.55
N PHE A 421 -2.87 -18.06 -32.44
CA PHE A 421 -2.10 -16.85 -32.14
C PHE A 421 -1.15 -16.45 -33.29
N LYS A 422 -0.47 -17.44 -33.89
CA LYS A 422 0.45 -17.23 -35.02
C LYS A 422 -0.22 -16.62 -36.25
N GLU A 423 -1.48 -16.94 -36.53
CA GLU A 423 -2.22 -16.42 -37.69
C GLU A 423 -2.70 -14.97 -37.49
N THR A 424 -2.64 -14.47 -36.25
CA THR A 424 -3.09 -13.11 -35.96
C THR A 424 -2.12 -12.05 -36.45
N GLY A 425 -0.82 -12.35 -36.46
CA GLY A 425 0.25 -11.38 -36.74
C GLY A 425 0.68 -10.55 -35.53
N LEU A 426 0.23 -10.90 -34.32
CA LEU A 426 0.70 -10.27 -33.09
C LEU A 426 2.18 -10.59 -32.82
N PRO A 427 2.95 -9.67 -32.22
CA PRO A 427 4.27 -9.98 -31.68
C PRO A 427 4.19 -11.13 -30.69
N ARG A 428 5.15 -12.07 -30.74
CA ARG A 428 5.14 -13.24 -29.85
C ARG A 428 5.13 -12.90 -28.36
N LEU A 429 5.66 -11.73 -28.00
CA LEU A 429 5.73 -11.26 -26.62
C LEU A 429 4.37 -10.82 -26.06
N PHE A 430 3.35 -10.64 -26.89
CA PHE A 430 2.01 -10.22 -26.46
C PHE A 430 1.10 -11.41 -26.12
N GLU A 431 1.50 -12.64 -26.50
CA GLU A 431 0.72 -13.85 -26.28
C GLU A 431 0.48 -14.08 -24.79
N GLU A 432 -0.79 -14.25 -24.42
CA GLU A 432 -1.13 -14.73 -23.08
C GLU A 432 -0.91 -16.24 -23.03
N THR A 433 0.04 -16.67 -22.20
CA THR A 433 0.42 -18.08 -22.04
C THR A 433 0.34 -18.51 -20.58
N GLN A 434 0.18 -19.81 -20.35
CA GLN A 434 0.18 -20.35 -18.98
C GLN A 434 1.44 -19.95 -18.21
N THR A 435 2.60 -19.98 -18.86
CA THR A 435 3.88 -19.58 -18.25
C THR A 435 3.88 -18.12 -17.79
N ARG A 436 3.31 -17.21 -18.58
CA ARG A 436 3.18 -15.78 -18.19
C ARG A 436 2.15 -15.57 -17.09
N LEU A 437 1.11 -16.39 -17.03
CA LEU A 437 0.13 -16.37 -15.96
C LEU A 437 0.71 -16.90 -14.64
N GLU A 438 1.63 -17.87 -14.70
CA GLU A 438 2.28 -18.48 -13.54
C GLU A 438 3.51 -17.71 -13.04
N ASP A 439 4.11 -16.83 -13.84
CA ASP A 439 5.35 -16.11 -13.49
C ASP A 439 5.21 -15.25 -12.21
N PRO A 440 5.93 -15.57 -11.11
CA PRO A 440 5.76 -14.90 -9.83
C PRO A 440 6.35 -13.49 -9.76
N ARG A 441 7.09 -13.03 -10.79
CA ARG A 441 7.78 -11.74 -10.77
C ARG A 441 6.79 -10.58 -10.91
N ASP A 442 7.04 -9.51 -10.14
CA ASP A 442 6.39 -8.21 -10.30
C ASP A 442 7.44 -7.12 -10.53
N ARG A 443 7.59 -6.73 -11.80
CA ARG A 443 8.56 -5.72 -12.24
C ARG A 443 8.04 -4.29 -12.11
N VAL A 444 6.83 -4.08 -11.58
CA VAL A 444 6.29 -2.71 -11.40
C VAL A 444 7.01 -1.98 -10.26
N LEU A 445 7.57 -2.71 -9.28
CA LEU A 445 8.23 -2.18 -8.07
C LEU A 445 9.77 -2.09 -8.14
N ASP A 446 10.39 -2.28 -9.31
CA ASP A 446 11.84 -2.13 -9.44
C ASP A 446 12.25 -0.63 -9.39
N LEU A 447 12.59 -0.10 -8.20
CA LEU A 447 12.70 1.34 -7.88
C LEU A 447 14.13 1.92 -7.77
N LYS A 448 15.11 1.40 -8.50
CA LYS A 448 16.52 1.84 -8.43
C LYS A 448 16.73 3.32 -8.86
N ALA A 449 17.62 4.06 -8.19
CA ALA A 449 17.91 5.46 -8.54
C ALA A 449 18.57 5.61 -9.94
N PRO A 450 18.26 6.71 -10.66
CA PRO A 450 18.69 6.98 -12.04
C PRO A 450 20.18 6.81 -12.36
N ASP A 451 21.04 7.40 -11.52
CA ASP A 451 22.48 7.47 -11.74
C ASP A 451 23.24 6.45 -10.89
N ASP A 452 22.51 5.53 -10.26
CA ASP A 452 23.11 4.42 -9.56
C ASP A 452 23.62 3.39 -10.60
N PRO A 453 24.93 3.14 -10.71
CA PRO A 453 25.46 2.16 -11.65
C PRO A 453 25.38 0.72 -11.14
N ASN A 454 25.06 0.49 -9.85
CA ASN A 454 25.13 -0.82 -9.22
C ASN A 454 24.07 -1.78 -9.75
N SER A 455 24.39 -3.06 -9.84
CA SER A 455 23.36 -4.08 -10.07
C SER A 455 22.80 -4.55 -8.73
N TYR A 456 21.48 -4.73 -8.65
CA TYR A 456 20.80 -5.21 -7.45
C TYR A 456 19.87 -6.38 -7.72
N SER A 457 19.76 -7.26 -6.74
CA SER A 457 18.61 -8.15 -6.56
C SER A 457 17.83 -7.69 -5.33
N THR A 458 16.56 -7.33 -5.51
CA THR A 458 15.68 -6.95 -4.41
C THR A 458 14.79 -8.12 -4.01
N GLY A 459 14.58 -8.32 -2.71
CA GLY A 459 13.75 -9.42 -2.23
C GLY A 459 13.59 -9.44 -0.72
N ARG A 460 13.36 -10.63 -0.16
CA ARG A 460 13.22 -10.82 1.29
C ARG A 460 14.00 -12.03 1.78
N ILE A 461 14.64 -11.91 2.94
CA ILE A 461 15.18 -13.04 3.70
C ILE A 461 14.49 -13.05 5.07
N GLY A 462 13.67 -14.07 5.31
CA GLY A 462 12.85 -14.14 6.52
C GLY A 462 11.83 -12.98 6.56
N HIS A 463 11.95 -12.11 7.58
CA HIS A 463 11.08 -10.93 7.73
C HIS A 463 11.71 -9.63 7.22
N HIS A 464 12.96 -9.67 6.75
CA HIS A 464 13.70 -8.49 6.32
C HIS A 464 13.53 -8.27 4.81
N ASN A 465 13.27 -7.03 4.43
CA ASN A 465 13.45 -6.59 3.06
C ASN A 465 14.95 -6.45 2.82
N VAL A 466 15.45 -7.11 1.77
CA VAL A 466 16.88 -7.21 1.48
C VAL A 466 17.12 -6.72 0.05
N VAL A 467 18.16 -5.90 -0.08
CA VAL A 467 18.76 -5.56 -1.37
C VAL A 467 20.13 -6.20 -1.39
N LEU A 468 20.37 -7.11 -2.33
CA LEU A 468 21.67 -7.70 -2.60
C LEU A 468 22.35 -6.88 -3.69
N ALA A 469 23.44 -6.20 -3.35
CA ALA A 469 24.26 -5.46 -4.31
C ALA A 469 25.35 -6.35 -4.90
N TYR A 470 25.50 -6.34 -6.22
CA TYR A 470 26.59 -7.02 -6.91
C TYR A 470 27.75 -6.05 -7.11
N MET A 471 28.91 -6.37 -6.54
CA MET A 471 30.12 -5.56 -6.71
C MET A 471 30.80 -5.91 -8.04
N PRO A 472 31.27 -4.90 -8.81
CA PRO A 472 31.94 -5.13 -10.09
C PRO A 472 33.31 -5.80 -9.89
N GLU A 473 34.06 -5.38 -8.86
CA GLU A 473 35.35 -5.94 -8.46
C GLU A 473 35.45 -5.96 -6.92
N ALA A 474 36.42 -6.73 -6.41
CA ALA A 474 36.72 -6.78 -4.97
C ALA A 474 37.72 -5.67 -4.60
N GLY A 475 37.37 -4.84 -3.62
CA GLY A 475 38.25 -3.77 -3.13
C GLY A 475 37.53 -2.66 -2.37
N LYS A 476 38.32 -1.83 -1.69
CA LYS A 476 37.82 -0.74 -0.83
C LYS A 476 37.10 0.34 -1.63
N ALA A 477 37.65 0.73 -2.78
CA ALA A 477 37.08 1.75 -3.65
C ALA A 477 35.71 1.31 -4.20
N ASP A 478 35.63 0.10 -4.75
CA ASP A 478 34.38 -0.46 -5.24
C ASP A 478 33.34 -0.65 -4.13
N GLY A 479 33.76 -1.14 -2.95
CA GLY A 479 32.90 -1.23 -1.77
C GLY A 479 32.30 0.12 -1.37
N ALA A 480 33.09 1.19 -1.40
CA ALA A 480 32.63 2.55 -1.10
C ALA A 480 31.65 3.09 -2.15
N VAL A 481 31.96 2.90 -3.45
CA VAL A 481 31.07 3.32 -4.55
C VAL A 481 29.74 2.57 -4.46
N VAL A 482 29.77 1.25 -4.26
CA VAL A 482 28.57 0.44 -4.15
C VAL A 482 27.72 0.86 -2.95
N ALA A 483 28.31 1.01 -1.77
CA ALA A 483 27.59 1.42 -0.57
C ALA A 483 26.98 2.84 -0.70
N THR A 484 27.72 3.76 -1.30
CA THR A 484 27.25 5.14 -1.52
C THR A 484 26.04 5.18 -2.44
N ASN A 485 26.12 4.53 -3.60
CA ASN A 485 25.00 4.49 -4.54
C ASN A 485 23.81 3.68 -4.00
N CYS A 486 24.07 2.60 -3.26
CA CYS A 486 23.03 1.83 -2.56
C CYS A 486 22.29 2.68 -1.54
N ARG A 487 22.99 3.53 -0.78
CA ARG A 487 22.34 4.47 0.14
C ARG A 487 21.49 5.51 -0.59
N VAL A 488 21.88 5.93 -1.80
CA VAL A 488 21.08 6.84 -2.63
C VAL A 488 19.81 6.15 -3.13
N SER A 489 19.92 4.93 -3.67
CA SER A 489 18.76 4.14 -4.14
C SER A 489 17.86 3.65 -3.00
N PHE A 490 18.43 3.39 -1.83
CA PHE A 490 17.75 2.79 -0.67
C PHE A 490 18.07 3.57 0.62
N PRO A 491 17.45 4.75 0.83
CA PRO A 491 17.82 5.67 1.91
C PRO A 491 17.52 5.15 3.32
N HIS A 492 16.69 4.10 3.44
CA HIS A 492 16.25 3.52 4.70
C HIS A 492 16.96 2.22 5.09
N VAL A 493 18.11 1.90 4.48
CA VAL A 493 18.92 0.73 4.87
C VAL A 493 19.33 0.86 6.35
N LYS A 494 18.84 -0.07 7.18
CA LYS A 494 19.12 -0.11 8.63
C LYS A 494 20.45 -0.77 8.98
N MET A 495 20.85 -1.76 8.17
CA MET A 495 22.08 -2.54 8.35
C MET A 495 22.54 -3.06 6.99
N ALA A 496 23.81 -2.87 6.68
CA ALA A 496 24.53 -3.54 5.61
C ALA A 496 25.34 -4.70 6.20
N ILE A 497 25.32 -5.87 5.56
CA ILE A 497 26.17 -7.00 5.94
C ILE A 497 27.16 -7.24 4.79
N VAL A 498 28.46 -7.09 5.06
CA VAL A 498 29.51 -7.41 4.09
C VAL A 498 29.87 -8.88 4.24
N VAL A 499 29.40 -9.70 3.30
CA VAL A 499 29.53 -11.15 3.31
C VAL A 499 30.58 -11.59 2.30
N GLY A 500 31.45 -12.52 2.68
CA GLY A 500 32.43 -13.07 1.75
C GLY A 500 33.48 -13.93 2.44
N ILE A 501 34.67 -13.98 1.86
CA ILE A 501 35.81 -14.72 2.38
C ILE A 501 36.95 -13.79 2.80
N CYS A 502 37.85 -14.27 3.65
CA CYS A 502 39.01 -13.51 4.14
C CYS A 502 40.21 -14.43 4.39
N GLY A 503 41.39 -13.81 4.50
CA GLY A 503 42.58 -14.47 5.03
C GLY A 503 42.64 -14.31 6.55
N ALA A 504 42.81 -15.41 7.29
CA ALA A 504 42.82 -15.42 8.75
C ALA A 504 44.24 -15.31 9.32
N VAL A 505 44.35 -14.81 10.56
CA VAL A 505 45.58 -14.94 11.36
C VAL A 505 45.46 -16.26 12.13
N PRO A 506 46.28 -17.29 11.83
CA PRO A 506 46.11 -18.62 12.41
C PRO A 506 46.27 -18.61 13.93
N PHE A 507 47.19 -17.78 14.45
CA PHE A 507 47.46 -17.62 15.88
C PHE A 507 47.34 -16.14 16.28
N PRO A 508 46.14 -15.67 16.67
CA PRO A 508 45.92 -14.29 17.05
C PRO A 508 46.79 -13.86 18.24
N PRO A 509 47.33 -12.62 18.27
CA PRO A 509 48.18 -12.14 19.35
C PRO A 509 47.41 -11.95 20.67
N GLY A 510 47.87 -12.57 21.76
CA GLY A 510 47.30 -12.49 23.11
C GLY A 510 47.94 -13.49 24.09
N PRO A 511 47.48 -13.58 25.37
CA PRO A 511 47.99 -14.57 26.33
C PRO A 511 47.79 -16.00 25.80
N ARG A 512 48.82 -16.87 25.92
CA ARG A 512 48.87 -18.22 25.32
C ARG A 512 47.69 -19.14 25.71
N ASP A 513 46.99 -18.85 26.81
CA ASP A 513 45.88 -19.65 27.33
C ASP A 513 44.50 -19.12 26.91
N ALA A 514 44.43 -18.00 26.18
CA ALA A 514 43.19 -17.22 25.96
C ALA A 514 42.65 -17.25 24.52
N HIS A 515 43.39 -17.75 23.52
CA HIS A 515 42.94 -17.72 22.12
C HIS A 515 43.08 -19.08 21.44
N HIS A 516 42.01 -19.48 20.75
CA HIS A 516 41.95 -20.68 19.92
C HIS A 516 42.60 -20.41 18.55
N GLU A 517 43.24 -21.43 17.99
CA GLU A 517 43.68 -21.46 16.58
C GLU A 517 42.47 -21.23 15.65
N ILE A 518 42.59 -20.32 14.69
CA ILE A 518 41.57 -20.11 13.65
C ILE A 518 41.80 -21.14 12.55
N ILE A 519 40.78 -21.94 12.25
CA ILE A 519 40.83 -22.98 11.21
C ILE A 519 40.17 -22.45 9.92
N LEU A 520 40.62 -22.91 8.76
CA LEU A 520 39.93 -22.60 7.49
C LEU A 520 38.48 -23.07 7.56
N GLY A 521 37.54 -22.25 7.07
CA GLY A 521 36.11 -22.44 7.22
C GLY A 521 35.50 -21.81 8.47
N ASP A 522 36.33 -21.29 9.39
CA ASP A 522 35.83 -20.51 10.52
C ASP A 522 35.19 -19.21 10.06
N VAL A 523 34.12 -18.77 10.75
CA VAL A 523 33.43 -17.52 10.42
C VAL A 523 33.82 -16.40 11.38
N ILE A 524 34.33 -15.33 10.81
CA ILE A 524 34.77 -14.12 11.49
C ILE A 524 33.65 -13.08 11.40
N VAL A 525 33.07 -12.74 12.56
CA VAL A 525 32.07 -11.68 12.70
C VAL A 525 32.72 -10.48 13.37
N SER A 526 33.05 -9.45 12.58
CA SER A 526 33.82 -8.30 13.06
C SER A 526 32.92 -7.16 13.51
N GLN A 527 33.34 -6.49 14.60
CA GLN A 527 32.67 -5.31 15.17
C GLN A 527 33.46 -4.02 14.90
N SER A 528 34.61 -4.13 14.23
CA SER A 528 35.52 -3.01 14.02
C SER A 528 36.37 -3.30 12.79
N VAL A 529 36.48 -2.30 11.91
CA VAL A 529 37.36 -2.35 10.75
C VAL A 529 38.52 -1.39 10.98
N VAL A 530 39.73 -1.84 10.67
CA VAL A 530 40.97 -1.06 10.81
C VAL A 530 41.58 -0.86 9.42
N GLN A 531 41.91 0.38 9.08
CA GLN A 531 42.62 0.71 7.85
C GLN A 531 44.12 0.77 8.13
N HIS A 532 44.87 -0.26 7.70
CA HIS A 532 46.32 -0.37 7.97
C HIS A 532 47.19 0.55 7.09
N ASP A 533 46.64 1.12 6.02
CA ASP A 533 47.33 2.01 5.09
C ASP A 533 47.25 3.49 5.53
N LEU A 534 46.55 3.79 6.62
CA LEU A 534 46.49 5.11 7.23
C LEU A 534 47.61 5.28 8.27
N GLY A 535 48.54 6.19 7.97
CA GLY A 535 49.73 6.41 8.77
C GLY A 535 50.71 7.36 8.10
N ARG A 536 51.89 7.48 8.68
CA ARG A 536 52.97 8.32 8.15
C ARG A 536 54.10 7.44 7.67
N GLN A 537 54.45 7.56 6.39
CA GLN A 537 55.63 6.90 5.85
C GLN A 537 56.89 7.70 6.22
N TYR A 538 57.80 7.08 6.95
CA TYR A 538 59.13 7.62 7.23
C TYR A 538 60.21 6.82 6.47
N PRO A 539 61.45 7.34 6.37
CA PRO A 539 62.55 6.61 5.76
C PRO A 539 62.84 5.24 6.41
N ASN A 540 62.49 5.07 7.69
CA ASN A 540 62.82 3.89 8.48
C ASN A 540 61.64 2.90 8.59
N GLY A 541 60.52 3.18 7.93
CA GLY A 541 59.32 2.36 7.99
C GLY A 541 58.03 3.18 8.02
N PHE A 542 56.90 2.47 7.91
CA PHE A 542 55.57 3.06 8.03
C PHE A 542 55.14 3.06 9.50
N GLU A 543 54.80 4.24 10.02
CA GLU A 543 54.22 4.40 11.35
C GLU A 543 52.69 4.46 11.20
N TYR A 544 52.01 3.44 11.73
CA TYR A 544 50.56 3.39 11.77
C TYR A 544 50.02 4.49 12.69
N LYS A 545 48.94 5.15 12.28
CA LYS A 545 48.22 6.10 13.16
C LYS A 545 47.49 5.32 14.26
N ASP A 546 47.36 5.90 15.47
CA ASP A 546 46.92 5.15 16.66
C ASP A 546 45.53 4.49 16.48
N ALA A 547 45.49 3.16 16.54
CA ALA A 547 44.33 2.35 16.20
C ALA A 547 43.14 2.51 17.18
N ASN A 548 43.38 3.12 18.35
CA ASN A 548 42.35 3.38 19.34
C ASN A 548 41.60 4.71 19.12
N GLU A 549 42.16 5.64 18.34
CA GLU A 549 41.55 6.94 18.03
C GLU A 549 40.78 6.94 16.70
N GLU A 550 41.11 6.07 15.73
CA GLU A 550 40.51 6.06 14.37
C GLU A 550 40.00 4.68 13.88
N ALA A 551 39.68 3.73 14.76
CA ALA A 551 38.83 2.61 14.32
C ALA A 551 37.53 3.18 13.73
N LEU A 552 37.20 2.79 12.48
CA LEU A 552 35.96 3.21 11.83
C LEU A 552 34.81 3.01 12.83
N GLY A 553 34.07 4.08 13.11
CA GLY A 553 33.27 4.24 14.33
C GLY A 553 32.47 2.99 14.72
N ARG A 554 32.28 2.78 16.03
CA ARG A 554 31.58 1.58 16.56
C ARG A 554 30.24 1.35 15.83
N PRO A 555 29.85 0.10 15.54
CA PRO A 555 28.55 -0.20 14.98
C PRO A 555 27.43 0.46 15.79
N ASN A 556 26.32 0.77 15.14
CA ASN A 556 25.19 1.41 15.80
C ASN A 556 24.67 0.57 16.99
N ILE A 557 23.85 1.17 17.86
CA ILE A 557 23.40 0.53 19.10
C ILE A 557 22.61 -0.76 18.85
N GLU A 558 21.88 -0.84 17.74
CA GLU A 558 21.11 -2.02 17.33
C GLU A 558 22.04 -3.20 17.02
N ILE A 559 23.07 -2.99 16.17
CA ILE A 559 24.07 -4.01 15.80
C ILE A 559 24.79 -4.49 17.06
N ARG A 560 25.24 -3.56 17.92
CA ARG A 560 25.92 -3.93 19.17
C ARG A 560 25.03 -4.72 20.12
N SER A 561 23.75 -4.37 20.23
CA SER A 561 22.80 -5.07 21.09
C SER A 561 22.51 -6.50 20.59
N LEU A 562 22.37 -6.69 19.28
CA LEU A 562 22.28 -8.04 18.69
C LEU A 562 23.50 -8.88 19.05
N LEU A 563 24.71 -8.34 18.82
CA LEU A 563 25.94 -9.11 19.05
C LEU A 563 26.10 -9.44 20.54
N TRP A 564 25.69 -8.56 21.45
CA TRP A 564 25.63 -8.86 22.88
C TRP A 564 24.62 -9.98 23.20
N LYS A 565 23.42 -9.94 22.62
CA LYS A 565 22.43 -11.01 22.75
C LYS A 565 23.01 -12.35 22.31
N LEU A 566 23.68 -12.37 21.15
CA LEU A 566 24.29 -13.58 20.59
C LEU A 566 25.43 -14.16 21.46
N LYS A 567 26.04 -13.37 22.35
CA LYS A 567 27.01 -13.87 23.35
C LYS A 567 26.35 -14.63 24.52
N SER A 568 25.04 -14.45 24.75
CA SER A 568 24.33 -15.17 25.82
C SER A 568 24.22 -16.67 25.48
N LEU A 569 24.34 -17.54 26.48
CA LEU A 569 24.41 -18.99 26.29
C LEU A 569 23.23 -19.55 25.47
N ARG A 570 22.00 -19.10 25.77
CA ARG A 570 20.79 -19.57 25.10
C ARG A 570 20.70 -19.10 23.65
N ALA A 571 20.93 -17.81 23.40
CA ALA A 571 20.89 -17.26 22.05
C ALA A 571 22.03 -17.80 21.19
N ARG A 572 23.22 -17.97 21.77
CA ARG A 572 24.38 -18.57 21.11
C ARG A 572 24.07 -19.97 20.59
N ARG A 573 23.50 -20.86 21.44
CA ARG A 573 23.14 -22.22 21.04
C ARG A 573 22.09 -22.26 19.93
N ALA A 574 21.09 -21.36 19.98
CA ALA A 574 20.08 -21.26 18.93
C ALA A 574 20.68 -20.77 17.61
N PHE A 575 21.50 -19.71 17.66
CA PHE A 575 22.23 -19.18 16.51
C PHE A 575 23.13 -20.22 15.84
N GLU A 576 23.89 -20.93 16.65
CA GLU A 576 24.74 -22.04 16.26
C GLU A 576 23.96 -23.20 15.61
N SER A 577 22.76 -23.50 16.12
CA SER A 577 21.87 -24.51 15.53
C SER A 577 21.36 -24.08 14.16
N ASP A 578 20.87 -22.85 14.04
CA ASP A 578 20.35 -22.29 12.77
C ASP A 578 21.46 -22.27 11.71
N MET A 579 22.66 -21.82 12.08
CA MET A 579 23.83 -21.82 11.19
C MET A 579 24.15 -23.23 10.67
N ARG A 580 24.12 -24.26 11.53
CA ARG A 580 24.34 -25.66 11.08
C ARG A 580 23.26 -26.10 10.09
N SER A 581 22.00 -25.82 10.38
CA SER A 581 20.89 -26.18 9.50
C SER A 581 21.02 -25.50 8.14
N PHE A 582 21.37 -24.22 8.10
CA PHE A 582 21.57 -23.51 6.84
C PHE A 582 22.81 -23.98 6.08
N LEU A 583 23.91 -24.31 6.78
CA LEU A 583 25.09 -24.87 6.12
C LEU A 583 24.78 -26.24 5.51
N ALA A 584 24.05 -27.11 6.22
CA ALA A 584 23.65 -28.42 5.70
C ALA A 584 22.86 -28.30 4.38
N LEU A 585 21.92 -27.34 4.31
CA LEU A 585 21.17 -27.07 3.08
C LEU A 585 22.08 -26.63 1.92
N LEU A 586 23.11 -25.82 2.19
CA LEU A 586 24.07 -25.40 1.15
C LEU A 586 25.00 -26.54 0.72
N GLN A 587 25.20 -27.54 1.57
CA GLN A 587 26.03 -28.71 1.28
C GLN A 587 25.29 -29.76 0.44
N GLU A 588 23.96 -29.78 0.49
CA GLU A 588 23.12 -30.64 -0.36
C GLU A 588 23.14 -30.21 -1.84
N ASP A 589 23.51 -28.95 -2.13
CA ASP A 589 23.66 -28.43 -3.48
C ASP A 589 24.98 -28.90 -4.11
N LEU A 590 24.88 -29.82 -5.07
CA LEU A 590 26.01 -30.43 -5.77
C LEU A 590 26.79 -29.40 -6.61
N GLU A 591 26.16 -28.32 -7.08
CA GLU A 591 26.82 -27.30 -7.91
C GLU A 591 27.72 -26.39 -7.07
N LEU A 592 27.39 -26.17 -5.79
CA LEU A 592 28.16 -25.30 -4.89
C LEU A 592 29.47 -25.93 -4.42
N SER A 593 29.58 -27.27 -4.41
CA SER A 593 30.77 -27.98 -3.92
C SER A 593 31.23 -27.52 -2.52
N ALA A 594 30.27 -27.23 -1.62
CA ALA A 594 30.50 -26.62 -0.31
C ALA A 594 30.96 -27.62 0.77
N HIS A 595 31.84 -28.56 0.44
CA HIS A 595 32.34 -29.57 1.37
C HIS A 595 33.72 -29.18 1.92
N TYR A 596 33.99 -29.56 3.18
CA TYR A 596 35.29 -29.28 3.80
C TYR A 596 36.40 -30.18 3.18
N PRO A 597 37.54 -29.63 2.72
CA PRO A 597 38.52 -30.37 1.93
C PRO A 597 39.63 -31.09 2.73
N GLY A 598 39.64 -31.04 4.07
CA GLY A 598 40.70 -31.63 4.91
C GLY A 598 40.59 -33.17 5.12
N PRO A 599 41.70 -33.87 5.42
CA PRO A 599 41.71 -35.30 5.68
C PRO A 599 41.16 -35.60 7.07
N GLY A 600 39.84 -35.72 7.16
CA GLY A 600 39.13 -36.13 8.37
C GLY A 600 37.73 -35.54 8.40
N GLN A 601 36.74 -36.36 8.77
CA GLN A 601 35.53 -35.84 9.37
C GLN A 601 35.97 -35.05 10.61
N ILE A 602 36.10 -33.73 10.49
CA ILE A 602 36.11 -32.87 11.67
C ILE A 602 34.79 -33.19 12.36
N THR A 603 34.90 -33.84 13.51
CA THR A 603 33.77 -34.15 14.36
C THR A 603 32.98 -32.86 14.56
N TYR A 604 31.67 -32.92 14.38
CA TYR A 604 30.69 -31.81 14.43
C TYR A 604 30.65 -31.02 15.78
N THR A 605 31.69 -31.13 16.62
CA THR A 605 31.83 -30.59 17.97
C THR A 605 32.45 -29.20 18.05
N ARG A 606 33.07 -28.65 16.99
CA ARG A 606 33.52 -27.25 16.97
C ARG A 606 32.68 -26.43 15.99
N LEU A 607 31.78 -25.62 16.55
CA LEU A 607 31.21 -24.49 15.82
C LEU A 607 32.24 -23.36 15.87
N PRO A 608 32.72 -22.88 14.72
CA PRO A 608 33.77 -21.90 14.69
C PRO A 608 33.18 -20.51 14.76
N ILE A 609 32.81 -20.12 15.98
CA ILE A 609 32.45 -18.74 16.26
C ILE A 609 33.17 -18.34 17.55
N ASP A 610 34.31 -17.68 17.42
CA ASP A 610 34.85 -16.90 18.52
C ASP A 610 34.05 -15.61 18.67
N MET A 611 32.95 -15.66 19.44
CA MET A 611 32.30 -14.45 19.98
C MET A 611 32.88 -14.03 21.33
N SER A 612 33.89 -14.73 21.83
CA SER A 612 34.37 -14.64 23.21
C SER A 612 35.42 -13.55 23.43
N THR A 613 36.04 -13.04 22.37
CA THR A 613 37.16 -12.10 22.49
C THR A 613 36.73 -10.64 22.31
N LYS A 614 37.36 -9.75 23.07
CA LYS A 614 36.96 -8.34 23.25
C LYS A 614 37.18 -7.45 22.01
N THR A 615 37.77 -7.95 20.92
CA THR A 615 38.01 -7.16 19.70
C THR A 615 38.32 -8.07 18.49
N CYS A 616 37.30 -8.58 17.79
CA CYS A 616 37.49 -9.02 16.40
C CYS A 616 37.66 -7.77 15.54
N ARG A 617 38.91 -7.43 15.19
CA ARG A 617 39.26 -6.36 14.25
C ARG A 617 39.72 -6.98 12.94
N VAL A 618 39.31 -6.38 11.84
CA VAL A 618 39.63 -6.86 10.48
C VAL A 618 40.23 -5.73 9.67
N ILE A 619 41.23 -6.03 8.83
CA ILE A 619 41.79 -5.10 7.86
C ILE A 619 40.96 -5.13 6.59
N GLY A 620 40.62 -3.97 6.03
CA GLY A 620 39.71 -3.85 4.89
C GLY A 620 40.24 -3.07 3.70
N ASP A 621 41.53 -3.18 3.37
CA ASP A 621 42.18 -2.29 2.38
C ASP A 621 42.97 -2.99 1.26
N LYS A 622 43.85 -3.96 1.60
CA LYS A 622 44.73 -4.63 0.61
C LYS A 622 44.81 -6.14 0.82
N VAL A 623 45.05 -6.87 -0.27
CA VAL A 623 45.39 -8.30 -0.20
C VAL A 623 46.69 -8.47 0.57
N MET A 624 46.66 -9.23 1.68
CA MET A 624 47.85 -9.64 2.39
C MET A 624 48.38 -10.98 1.85
N LYS A 625 49.67 -11.03 1.50
CA LYS A 625 50.35 -12.23 0.97
C LYS A 625 51.69 -12.51 1.66
N SER A 626 51.95 -11.88 2.79
CA SER A 626 53.20 -12.01 3.54
C SER A 626 52.86 -12.43 4.96
N GLY A 627 53.25 -13.64 5.34
CA GLY A 627 52.97 -14.15 6.69
C GLY A 627 53.68 -13.32 7.78
N GLU A 628 54.89 -12.84 7.48
CA GLU A 628 55.66 -11.98 8.39
C GLU A 628 54.98 -10.63 8.60
N ASP A 629 54.61 -9.94 7.51
CA ASP A 629 53.92 -8.64 7.60
C ASP A 629 52.53 -8.79 8.24
N ARG A 630 51.81 -9.87 7.91
CA ARG A 630 50.54 -10.24 8.54
C ARG A 630 50.70 -10.33 10.05
N ASP A 631 51.68 -11.10 10.54
CA ASP A 631 51.88 -11.33 11.98
C ASP A 631 52.30 -10.06 12.70
N ASP A 632 53.13 -9.23 12.07
CA ASP A 632 53.55 -7.94 12.61
C ASP A 632 52.38 -6.95 12.70
N ILE A 633 51.54 -6.88 11.66
CA ILE A 633 50.34 -6.05 11.63
C ILE A 633 49.31 -6.55 12.64
N ALA A 634 49.08 -7.88 12.70
CA ALA A 634 48.21 -8.50 13.68
C ALA A 634 48.63 -8.12 15.10
N ARG A 635 49.93 -8.22 15.41
CA ARG A 635 50.48 -7.90 16.74
C ARG A 635 50.35 -6.42 17.09
N LYS A 636 50.55 -5.52 16.12
CA LYS A 636 50.47 -4.06 16.32
C LYS A 636 49.04 -3.53 16.44
N LEU A 637 48.13 -4.03 15.60
CA LEU A 637 46.77 -3.49 15.46
C LEU A 637 45.68 -4.33 16.15
N GLY A 638 46.02 -5.54 16.61
CA GLY A 638 45.10 -6.48 17.24
C GLY A 638 44.05 -7.03 16.28
N VAL A 639 44.43 -7.26 15.01
CA VAL A 639 43.54 -7.77 13.95
C VAL A 639 43.66 -9.29 13.83
N ILE A 640 42.56 -9.94 13.43
CA ILE A 640 42.48 -11.40 13.31
C ILE A 640 42.17 -11.88 11.88
N ALA A 641 41.84 -10.97 10.97
CA ALA A 641 41.57 -11.27 9.57
C ALA A 641 41.92 -10.11 8.65
N PHE A 642 42.13 -10.45 7.38
CA PHE A 642 42.42 -9.56 6.25
C PHE A 642 41.37 -9.76 5.15
N GLU A 643 40.63 -8.72 4.84
CA GLU A 643 39.69 -8.59 3.72
C GLU A 643 39.88 -7.23 3.05
N MET A 644 39.05 -6.89 2.06
CA MET A 644 39.37 -5.75 1.18
C MET A 644 38.22 -4.77 0.98
N GLU A 645 37.00 -5.08 1.40
CA GLU A 645 35.81 -4.34 0.98
C GLU A 645 35.21 -3.52 2.12
N SER A 646 35.28 -4.02 3.35
CA SER A 646 34.46 -3.52 4.44
C SER A 646 34.82 -2.10 4.86
N ALA A 647 36.08 -1.68 4.69
CA ALA A 647 36.48 -0.31 5.02
C ALA A 647 35.76 0.74 4.16
N GLY A 648 35.48 0.43 2.88
CA GLY A 648 34.74 1.33 1.99
C GLY A 648 33.24 1.36 2.27
N VAL A 649 32.66 0.21 2.66
CA VAL A 649 31.22 0.12 2.97
C VAL A 649 30.88 0.82 4.29
N TRP A 650 31.78 0.72 5.27
CA TRP A 650 31.55 1.18 6.65
C TRP A 650 31.40 2.70 6.78
N ASP A 651 32.03 3.47 5.89
CA ASP A 651 31.92 4.95 5.87
C ASP A 651 30.53 5.43 5.42
N SER A 652 29.85 4.63 4.59
CA SER A 652 28.59 5.02 3.96
C SER A 652 27.36 4.42 4.63
N LEU A 653 27.46 3.22 5.23
CA LEU A 653 26.32 2.47 5.79
C LEU A 653 26.62 1.85 7.16
N PRO A 654 25.62 1.72 8.06
CA PRO A 654 25.78 0.93 9.29
C PRO A 654 26.11 -0.53 8.93
N CYS A 655 27.33 -0.97 9.22
CA CYS A 655 27.87 -2.20 8.64
C CYS A 655 28.17 -3.28 9.70
N LEU A 656 27.96 -4.54 9.33
CA LEU A 656 28.44 -5.74 10.01
C LEU A 656 29.25 -6.58 9.03
N VAL A 657 30.42 -7.06 9.44
CA VAL A 657 31.30 -7.85 8.56
C VAL A 657 31.24 -9.31 8.95
N VAL A 658 30.95 -10.17 7.98
CA VAL A 658 30.82 -11.63 8.15
C VAL A 658 31.66 -12.30 7.07
N LYS A 659 32.80 -12.87 7.46
CA LYS A 659 33.76 -13.46 6.51
C LYS A 659 34.12 -14.89 6.90
N GLY A 660 34.16 -15.79 5.92
CA GLY A 660 34.71 -17.14 6.12
C GLY A 660 36.22 -17.16 5.87
N ALA A 661 36.99 -17.82 6.72
CA ALA A 661 38.42 -17.98 6.56
C ALA A 661 38.74 -18.95 5.41
N CYS A 662 39.35 -18.47 4.32
CA CYS A 662 39.69 -19.29 3.15
C CYS A 662 41.19 -19.51 2.93
N ASP A 663 42.04 -18.74 3.59
CA ASP A 663 43.49 -18.94 3.64
C ASP A 663 44.05 -18.24 4.90
N TYR A 664 45.38 -18.26 5.06
CA TYR A 664 46.06 -17.63 6.20
C TYR A 664 46.82 -16.34 5.81
N ALA A 665 46.45 -15.70 4.70
CA ALA A 665 47.08 -14.46 4.24
C ALA A 665 48.62 -14.52 4.07
N ASP A 666 49.19 -15.68 3.70
CA ASP A 666 50.64 -15.96 3.67
C ASP A 666 51.15 -16.48 2.31
N SER A 667 50.60 -15.95 1.22
CA SER A 667 50.87 -16.30 -0.19
C SER A 667 50.37 -17.67 -0.66
N HIS A 668 50.06 -18.60 0.25
CA HIS A 668 49.51 -19.90 -0.08
C HIS A 668 48.01 -19.81 -0.35
N LYS A 669 47.58 -20.03 -1.60
CA LYS A 669 46.16 -20.04 -1.96
C LYS A 669 45.55 -21.42 -1.69
N ALA A 670 44.55 -21.50 -0.82
CA ALA A 670 43.78 -22.72 -0.59
C ALA A 670 42.44 -22.71 -1.37
N LYS A 671 42.51 -22.76 -2.72
CA LYS A 671 41.32 -22.72 -3.61
C LYS A 671 40.24 -23.73 -3.22
N ALA A 672 40.62 -24.92 -2.75
CA ALA A 672 39.70 -25.98 -2.35
C ALA A 672 38.80 -25.61 -1.14
N THR A 673 39.21 -24.62 -0.33
CA THR A 673 38.45 -24.19 0.88
C THR A 673 37.54 -23.00 0.63
N GLN A 674 37.65 -22.32 -0.51
CA GLN A 674 36.91 -21.08 -0.79
C GLN A 674 35.39 -21.28 -0.82
N ASN A 675 34.91 -22.35 -1.46
CA ASN A 675 33.47 -22.63 -1.52
C ASN A 675 32.89 -22.93 -0.13
N TYR A 676 33.63 -23.69 0.69
CA TYR A 676 33.24 -23.99 2.07
C TYR A 676 33.25 -22.72 2.95
N ALA A 677 34.28 -21.89 2.85
CA ALA A 677 34.37 -20.62 3.56
C ALA A 677 33.25 -19.64 3.14
N SER A 678 32.90 -19.61 1.86
CA SER A 678 31.77 -18.81 1.36
C SER A 678 30.43 -19.32 1.91
N ALA A 679 30.20 -20.63 1.88
CA ALA A 679 28.97 -21.24 2.37
C ALA A 679 28.78 -21.05 3.89
N THR A 680 29.85 -21.15 4.68
CA THR A 680 29.82 -20.89 6.13
C THR A 680 29.50 -19.43 6.45
N ALA A 681 30.08 -18.47 5.70
CA ALA A 681 29.76 -17.05 5.82
C ALA A 681 28.30 -16.74 5.44
N ALA A 682 27.78 -17.37 4.38
CA ALA A 682 26.38 -17.23 3.95
C ALA A 682 25.40 -17.81 4.99
N ALA A 683 25.69 -19.01 5.52
CA ALA A 683 24.89 -19.65 6.57
C ALA A 683 24.87 -18.80 7.86
N CYS A 684 26.03 -18.27 8.27
CA CYS A 684 26.13 -17.35 9.41
C CYS A 684 25.31 -16.08 9.19
N THR A 685 25.38 -15.48 7.99
CA THR A 685 24.59 -14.29 7.63
C THR A 685 23.09 -14.56 7.75
N LYS A 686 22.63 -15.70 7.22
CA LYS A 686 21.21 -16.09 7.30
C LYS A 686 20.78 -16.28 8.76
N ALA A 687 21.62 -16.91 9.59
CA ALA A 687 21.37 -17.02 11.03
C ALA A 687 21.32 -15.64 11.72
N ILE A 688 22.24 -14.71 11.38
CA ILE A 688 22.23 -13.35 11.93
C ILE A 688 20.89 -12.67 11.65
N LEU A 689 20.40 -12.78 10.42
CA LEU A 689 19.10 -12.23 10.02
C LEU A 689 17.93 -12.89 10.77
N SER A 690 17.94 -14.21 10.99
CA SER A 690 16.91 -14.88 11.81
C SER A 690 16.85 -14.36 13.25
N HIS A 691 17.98 -13.90 13.79
CA HIS A 691 18.08 -13.40 15.17
C HIS A 691 17.98 -11.87 15.29
N TRP A 692 18.06 -11.15 14.18
CA TRP A 692 17.89 -9.70 14.06
C TRP A 692 16.40 -9.36 14.07
N VAL A 693 15.87 -8.99 15.24
CA VAL A 693 14.47 -8.58 15.34
C VAL A 693 14.39 -7.08 15.17
N VAL A 694 13.89 -6.61 14.02
CA VAL A 694 13.46 -5.22 13.88
C VAL A 694 12.08 -5.12 14.53
N PRO A 695 11.89 -4.34 15.61
CA PRO A 695 10.56 -4.15 16.18
C PRO A 695 9.76 -3.28 15.22
N THR A 696 8.96 -3.89 14.35
CA THR A 696 7.89 -3.18 13.65
C THR A 696 6.82 -2.81 14.66
N GLY A 697 6.34 -1.56 14.65
CA GLY A 697 5.13 -1.21 15.39
C GLY A 697 4.00 -2.12 14.93
N HIS A 698 3.31 -2.77 15.86
CA HIS A 698 2.16 -3.59 15.53
C HIS A 698 0.91 -2.72 15.62
N VAL A 699 0.28 -2.43 14.48
CA VAL A 699 -1.02 -1.75 14.45
C VAL A 699 -2.09 -2.81 14.24
N LEU A 700 -2.79 -3.14 15.31
CA LEU A 700 -3.92 -4.07 15.33
C LEU A 700 -5.19 -3.29 15.68
N VAL A 701 -5.57 -2.40 14.77
CA VAL A 701 -6.82 -1.63 14.83
C VAL A 701 -7.80 -2.26 13.83
N PRO A 702 -9.01 -2.66 14.26
CA PRO A 702 -9.93 -3.45 13.46
C PRO A 702 -10.63 -2.64 12.36
N PHE A 703 -10.45 -1.31 12.33
CA PHE A 703 -11.17 -0.42 11.44
C PHE A 703 -10.24 0.59 10.75
N PRO A 704 -10.52 0.95 9.48
CA PRO A 704 -9.88 2.08 8.82
C PRO A 704 -10.23 3.40 9.55
N PRO A 705 -9.52 4.51 9.24
CA PRO A 705 -9.96 5.84 9.65
C PRO A 705 -11.42 6.09 9.25
N ASN A 706 -12.15 6.81 10.10
CA ASN A 706 -13.51 7.25 9.78
C ASN A 706 -13.43 8.66 9.18
N ASP A 707 -13.51 8.75 7.85
CA ASP A 707 -13.43 10.02 7.12
C ASP A 707 -14.64 10.93 7.38
N ASP A 708 -15.74 10.39 7.91
CA ASP A 708 -16.95 11.13 8.30
C ASP A 708 -16.90 11.59 9.78
N PHE A 709 -15.77 11.43 10.47
CA PHE A 709 -15.63 11.85 11.86
C PHE A 709 -15.60 13.39 11.97
N VAL A 710 -16.50 13.94 12.77
CA VAL A 710 -16.71 15.39 12.89
C VAL A 710 -16.58 15.84 14.36
N GLY A 711 -15.84 16.94 14.57
CA GLY A 711 -15.78 17.65 15.84
C GLY A 711 -15.04 16.91 16.96
N ARG A 712 -15.45 17.15 18.23
CA ARG A 712 -14.86 16.55 19.46
C ARG A 712 -13.39 16.88 19.73
N GLN A 713 -12.90 17.98 19.16
CA GLN A 713 -11.50 18.37 19.28
C GLN A 713 -11.08 18.60 20.74
N ASP A 714 -11.97 19.13 21.57
CA ASP A 714 -11.76 19.33 23.00
C ASP A 714 -11.49 18.01 23.73
N ILE A 715 -12.21 16.94 23.38
CA ILE A 715 -12.03 15.60 23.95
C ILE A 715 -10.72 14.98 23.45
N LEU A 716 -10.41 15.11 22.16
CA LEU A 716 -9.16 14.61 21.57
C LEU A 716 -7.94 15.30 22.18
N ASP A 717 -7.98 16.62 22.37
CA ASP A 717 -6.91 17.39 23.00
C ASP A 717 -6.72 16.97 24.46
N ASN A 718 -7.81 16.72 25.18
CA ASN A 718 -7.74 16.21 26.55
C ASN A 718 -7.11 14.80 26.61
N LEU A 719 -7.46 13.91 25.66
CA LEU A 719 -6.82 12.59 25.55
C LEU A 719 -5.32 12.70 25.24
N ARG A 720 -4.90 13.62 24.37
CA ARG A 720 -3.47 13.87 24.08
C ARG A 720 -2.72 14.31 25.34
N GLN A 721 -3.34 15.16 26.15
CA GLN A 721 -2.75 15.59 27.42
C GLN A 721 -2.65 14.44 28.42
N GLN A 722 -3.72 13.65 28.58
CA GLN A 722 -3.76 12.54 29.55
C GLN A 722 -2.95 11.31 29.14
N LEU A 723 -2.67 11.12 27.85
CA LEU A 723 -1.93 9.99 27.29
C LEU A 723 -0.62 10.45 26.62
N SER A 724 0.01 11.51 27.15
CA SER A 724 1.23 12.11 26.60
C SER A 724 2.40 11.10 26.52
N PRO A 725 3.20 11.08 25.43
CA PRO A 725 4.42 10.26 25.28
C PRO A 725 5.43 10.40 26.43
N GLU A 726 5.40 11.51 27.16
CA GLU A 726 6.37 11.82 28.22
C GLU A 726 6.06 11.13 29.57
N GLU A 727 4.82 10.66 29.77
CA GLU A 727 4.46 9.93 30.99
C GLU A 727 4.84 8.45 30.89
N SER A 728 5.43 7.90 31.96
CA SER A 728 5.84 6.49 32.01
C SER A 728 4.64 5.53 31.97
N TYR A 729 3.51 5.85 32.59
CA TYR A 729 2.32 4.99 32.52
C TYR A 729 1.07 5.83 32.67
N ALA A 730 0.13 5.69 31.75
CA ALA A 730 -1.09 6.48 31.73
C ALA A 730 -2.31 5.61 31.38
N VAL A 731 -3.41 5.86 32.09
CA VAL A 731 -4.72 5.26 31.85
C VAL A 731 -5.74 6.38 31.74
N ALA A 732 -6.36 6.50 30.56
CA ALA A 732 -7.47 7.40 30.32
C ALA A 732 -8.75 6.60 30.07
N ALA A 733 -9.90 7.13 30.50
CA ALA A 733 -11.19 6.52 30.21
C ALA A 733 -12.20 7.54 29.68
N ILE A 734 -12.85 7.20 28.56
CA ILE A 734 -13.98 7.95 28.03
C ILE A 734 -15.28 7.23 28.39
N PHE A 735 -16.23 7.96 28.98
CA PHE A 735 -17.52 7.41 29.40
C PHE A 735 -18.71 8.27 29.00
N GLY A 736 -19.90 7.68 28.92
CA GLY A 736 -21.12 8.38 28.53
C GLY A 736 -22.18 7.44 27.95
N LEU A 737 -23.34 7.98 27.59
CA LEU A 737 -24.48 7.20 27.11
C LEU A 737 -24.15 6.32 25.88
N GLY A 738 -24.84 5.18 25.72
CA GLY A 738 -24.72 4.38 24.49
C GLY A 738 -25.13 5.20 23.26
N GLY A 739 -24.28 5.22 22.22
CA GLY A 739 -24.54 5.97 20.98
C GLY A 739 -23.93 7.37 20.89
N VAL A 740 -23.24 7.88 21.92
CA VAL A 740 -22.60 9.22 21.91
C VAL A 740 -21.26 9.31 21.15
N GLY A 741 -20.80 8.21 20.53
CA GLY A 741 -19.59 8.22 19.69
C GLY A 741 -18.26 7.89 20.38
N LYS A 742 -18.25 7.36 21.62
CA LYS A 742 -17.01 7.00 22.36
C LYS A 742 -16.02 6.16 21.54
N THR A 743 -16.49 5.06 20.95
CA THR A 743 -15.65 4.18 20.13
C THR A 743 -15.05 4.91 18.93
N GLN A 744 -15.80 5.83 18.31
CA GLN A 744 -15.34 6.65 17.19
C GLN A 744 -14.29 7.67 17.63
N ILE A 745 -14.47 8.31 18.80
CA ILE A 745 -13.46 9.22 19.39
C ILE A 745 -12.16 8.47 19.68
N ALA A 746 -12.23 7.26 20.25
CA ALA A 746 -11.05 6.43 20.50
C ALA A 746 -10.35 6.03 19.20
N LEU A 747 -11.12 5.74 18.14
CA LEU A 747 -10.60 5.39 16.82
C LEU A 747 -9.91 6.60 16.15
N ALA A 748 -10.54 7.77 16.16
CA ALA A 748 -9.97 9.02 15.65
C ALA A 748 -8.65 9.36 16.36
N TYR A 749 -8.63 9.31 17.70
CA TYR A 749 -7.42 9.52 18.50
C TYR A 749 -6.29 8.56 18.12
N VAL A 750 -6.59 7.27 17.95
CA VAL A 750 -5.61 6.26 17.55
C VAL A 750 -4.99 6.55 16.19
N HIS A 751 -5.82 6.89 15.20
CA HIS A 751 -5.34 7.16 13.84
C HIS A 751 -4.49 8.43 13.78
N GLU A 752 -4.92 9.52 14.44
CA GLU A 752 -4.12 10.74 14.56
C GLU A 752 -2.77 10.47 15.25
N LEU A 753 -2.79 9.70 16.35
CA LEU A 753 -1.58 9.37 17.10
C LEU A 753 -0.63 8.49 16.27
N HIS A 754 -1.16 7.58 15.45
CA HIS A 754 -0.34 6.74 14.58
C HIS A 754 0.35 7.55 13.47
N VAL A 755 -0.32 8.56 12.91
CA VAL A 755 0.30 9.51 11.95
C VAL A 755 1.45 10.27 12.61
N GLN A 756 1.26 10.73 13.85
CA GLN A 756 2.28 11.48 14.59
C GLN A 756 3.41 10.59 15.14
N SER A 757 3.14 9.31 15.38
CA SER A 757 4.09 8.34 15.95
C SER A 757 3.96 6.97 15.26
N PRO A 758 4.51 6.80 14.04
CA PRO A 758 4.39 5.57 13.26
C PRO A 758 5.03 4.34 13.93
N ASP A 759 5.96 4.57 14.85
CA ASP A 759 6.66 3.54 15.61
C ASP A 759 5.88 3.01 16.84
N LEU A 760 4.78 3.66 17.23
CA LEU A 760 3.93 3.25 18.35
C LEU A 760 3.12 1.99 17.98
N SER A 761 3.18 0.95 18.82
CA SER A 761 2.29 -0.21 18.63
C SER A 761 0.90 0.10 19.20
N VAL A 762 -0.15 -0.22 18.44
CA VAL A 762 -1.54 0.00 18.88
C VAL A 762 -2.29 -1.32 18.87
N PHE A 763 -2.90 -1.66 19.99
CA PHE A 763 -3.68 -2.88 20.18
C PHE A 763 -5.13 -2.54 20.50
N TRP A 764 -6.09 -3.13 19.78
CA TRP A 764 -7.51 -2.97 20.07
C TRP A 764 -8.09 -4.24 20.70
N VAL A 765 -8.78 -4.09 21.82
CA VAL A 765 -9.38 -5.18 22.59
C VAL A 765 -10.86 -4.93 22.78
N TYR A 766 -11.70 -5.85 22.30
CA TYR A 766 -13.13 -5.84 22.61
C TYR A 766 -13.39 -6.49 23.96
N ALA A 767 -13.91 -5.72 24.91
CA ALA A 767 -14.09 -6.11 26.29
C ALA A 767 -15.56 -6.13 26.72
N SER A 768 -16.50 -6.28 25.77
CA SER A 768 -17.94 -6.37 26.04
C SER A 768 -18.33 -7.59 26.89
N ASN A 769 -17.51 -8.65 26.85
CA ASN A 769 -17.57 -9.81 27.75
C ASN A 769 -16.22 -10.56 27.75
N GLU A 770 -16.07 -11.56 28.62
CA GLU A 770 -14.83 -12.34 28.75
C GLU A 770 -14.42 -13.06 27.46
N ALA A 771 -15.37 -13.69 26.75
CA ALA A 771 -15.06 -14.46 25.54
C ALA A 771 -14.49 -13.56 24.43
N ARG A 772 -15.04 -12.37 24.25
CA ARG A 772 -14.55 -11.35 23.29
C ARG A 772 -13.17 -10.83 23.64
N MET A 773 -12.91 -10.60 24.93
CA MET A 773 -11.59 -10.16 25.40
C MET A 773 -10.54 -11.23 25.12
N ARG A 774 -10.85 -12.50 25.43
CA ARG A 774 -9.98 -13.66 25.14
C ARG A 774 -9.71 -13.84 23.65
N GLN A 775 -10.73 -13.67 22.81
CA GLN A 775 -10.58 -13.70 21.36
C GLN A 775 -9.63 -12.59 20.88
N SER A 776 -9.81 -11.36 21.35
CA SER A 776 -8.96 -10.22 20.99
C SER A 776 -7.49 -10.46 21.38
N TYR A 777 -7.26 -10.96 22.60
CA TYR A 777 -5.92 -11.33 23.08
C TYR A 777 -5.30 -12.48 22.26
N THR A 778 -6.11 -13.45 21.83
CA THR A 778 -5.65 -14.54 20.96
C THR A 778 -5.21 -14.00 19.59
N THR A 779 -5.96 -13.06 19.00
CA THR A 779 -5.58 -12.37 17.76
C THR A 779 -4.27 -11.59 17.92
N ILE A 780 -4.11 -10.86 19.03
CA ILE A 780 -2.86 -10.16 19.36
C ILE A 780 -1.71 -11.16 19.41
N MET A 781 -1.86 -12.26 20.14
CA MET A 781 -0.81 -13.28 20.30
C MET A 781 -0.40 -13.93 18.96
N GLN A 782 -1.38 -14.26 18.10
CA GLN A 782 -1.12 -14.81 16.77
C GLN A 782 -0.34 -13.84 15.88
N LYS A 783 -0.70 -12.55 15.92
CA LYS A 783 -0.05 -11.50 15.12
C LYS A 783 1.36 -11.19 15.61
N LEU A 784 1.59 -11.27 16.92
CA LEU A 784 2.90 -11.11 17.55
C LEU A 784 3.82 -12.34 17.37
N LYS A 785 3.29 -13.45 16.82
CA LYS A 785 4.03 -14.71 16.56
C LYS A 785 4.82 -15.22 17.78
N VAL A 786 4.28 -15.02 18.98
CA VAL A 786 4.93 -15.45 20.22
C VAL A 786 4.89 -16.99 20.29
N SER A 787 6.04 -17.64 20.11
CA SER A 787 6.14 -19.11 20.27
C SER A 787 5.97 -19.48 21.74
N TYR A 788 4.97 -20.30 22.05
CA TYR A 788 4.75 -20.82 23.40
C TYR A 788 5.03 -22.33 23.45
N GLY A 789 5.67 -22.78 24.52
CA GLY A 789 5.80 -24.20 24.84
C GLY A 789 4.43 -24.80 25.13
N LYS A 790 4.29 -26.11 24.98
CA LYS A 790 3.05 -26.91 25.17
C LYS A 790 2.45 -26.88 26.59
N ASP A 791 2.72 -25.87 27.41
CA ASP A 791 2.13 -25.73 28.73
C ASP A 791 0.89 -24.83 28.70
N ASN A 792 -0.14 -25.28 29.41
CA ASN A 792 -1.54 -24.84 29.44
C ASN A 792 -1.75 -23.40 30.02
N SER A 793 -0.96 -22.41 29.57
CA SER A 793 -0.95 -21.05 30.11
C SER A 793 -2.10 -20.20 29.54
N ASP A 794 -2.77 -19.42 30.38
CA ASP A 794 -3.89 -18.54 29.97
C ASP A 794 -3.39 -17.44 29.01
N VAL A 795 -4.01 -17.35 27.82
CA VAL A 795 -3.72 -16.34 26.79
C VAL A 795 -3.76 -14.89 27.31
N LEU A 796 -4.63 -14.60 28.29
CA LEU A 796 -4.75 -13.27 28.89
C LEU A 796 -3.47 -12.90 29.66
N GLU A 797 -2.93 -13.85 30.41
CA GLU A 797 -1.70 -13.67 31.19
C GLU A 797 -0.49 -13.56 30.26
N LEU A 798 -0.43 -14.35 29.19
CA LEU A 798 0.70 -14.35 28.27
C LEU A 798 0.86 -13.02 27.53
N VAL A 799 -0.23 -12.45 27.02
CA VAL A 799 -0.18 -11.14 26.34
C VAL A 799 0.18 -10.03 27.34
N LYS A 800 -0.35 -10.08 28.56
CA LYS A 800 0.02 -9.13 29.62
C LYS A 800 1.53 -9.18 29.91
N LEU A 801 2.06 -10.36 30.21
CA LEU A 801 3.48 -10.54 30.50
C LEU A 801 4.37 -10.13 29.32
N TRP A 802 3.91 -10.36 28.09
CA TRP A 802 4.62 -9.92 26.90
C TRP A 802 4.67 -8.39 26.81
N LEU A 803 3.54 -7.70 26.99
CA LEU A 803 3.47 -6.23 26.92
C LEU A 803 4.20 -5.52 28.07
N GLU A 804 4.31 -6.19 29.23
CA GLU A 804 5.01 -5.67 30.41
C GLU A 804 6.54 -5.85 30.35
N ALA A 805 7.08 -6.56 29.37
CA ALA A 805 8.52 -6.82 29.32
C ALA A 805 9.33 -5.59 28.85
N GLU A 806 10.48 -5.36 29.50
CA GLU A 806 11.27 -4.10 29.42
C GLU A 806 11.83 -3.76 28.02
N TYR A 807 11.88 -4.71 27.10
CA TYR A 807 12.54 -4.60 25.79
C TYR A 807 11.59 -4.26 24.63
N HIS A 808 10.32 -3.93 24.91
CA HIS A 808 9.35 -3.57 23.89
C HIS A 808 9.25 -2.06 23.65
N LYS A 809 8.87 -1.68 22.43
CA LYS A 809 8.57 -0.30 22.05
C LYS A 809 7.35 0.23 22.83
N PRO A 810 7.18 1.55 22.94
CA PRO A 810 5.96 2.14 23.48
C PRO A 810 4.71 1.58 22.78
N TRP A 811 3.65 1.37 23.55
CA TRP A 811 2.40 0.85 23.04
C TRP A 811 1.18 1.52 23.67
N LEU A 812 0.09 1.57 22.89
CA LEU A 812 -1.23 1.98 23.33
C LEU A 812 -2.18 0.79 23.17
N MET A 813 -2.92 0.44 24.21
CA MET A 813 -4.00 -0.53 24.14
C MET A 813 -5.35 0.16 24.37
N VAL A 814 -6.22 0.08 23.37
CA VAL A 814 -7.62 0.50 23.49
C VAL A 814 -8.44 -0.69 23.95
N ILE A 815 -9.14 -0.53 25.07
CA ILE A 815 -10.03 -1.54 25.63
C ILE A 815 -11.47 -1.01 25.53
N ASP A 816 -12.18 -1.49 24.51
CA ASP A 816 -13.49 -0.98 24.10
C ASP A 816 -14.64 -1.74 24.77
N ASN A 817 -15.67 -1.02 25.23
CA ASN A 817 -16.89 -1.52 25.88
C ASN A 817 -16.70 -2.21 27.25
N VAL A 818 -15.89 -1.61 28.13
CA VAL A 818 -15.70 -2.09 29.52
C VAL A 818 -16.89 -1.67 30.39
N ASP A 819 -18.09 -2.24 30.18
CA ASP A 819 -19.33 -1.75 30.79
C ASP A 819 -19.66 -2.40 32.16
N GLU A 820 -19.21 -3.64 32.37
CA GLU A 820 -19.59 -4.46 33.54
C GLU A 820 -18.62 -4.31 34.72
N LEU A 821 -18.99 -3.47 35.69
CA LEU A 821 -18.15 -3.15 36.87
C LEU A 821 -17.65 -4.39 37.63
N ASN A 822 -18.53 -5.37 37.88
CA ASN A 822 -18.19 -6.56 38.65
C ASN A 822 -17.33 -7.55 37.86
N LEU A 823 -17.50 -7.64 36.54
CA LEU A 823 -16.70 -8.52 35.68
C LEU A 823 -15.23 -8.07 35.66
N PHE A 824 -14.98 -6.76 35.61
CA PHE A 824 -13.62 -6.23 35.53
C PHE A 824 -12.99 -5.96 36.89
N TYR A 825 -13.74 -5.40 37.85
CA TYR A 825 -13.23 -4.92 39.13
C TYR A 825 -13.83 -5.62 40.36
N GLY A 826 -14.50 -6.77 40.17
CA GLY A 826 -14.93 -7.64 41.27
C GLY A 826 -13.79 -8.54 41.77
N THR A 827 -14.09 -9.36 42.79
CA THR A 827 -13.19 -10.44 43.24
C THR A 827 -12.98 -11.44 42.10
N GLY A 828 -11.76 -11.55 41.58
CA GLY A 828 -11.53 -12.39 40.39
C GLY A 828 -11.51 -11.62 39.05
N GLY A 829 -11.78 -10.30 39.05
CA GLY A 829 -12.10 -9.57 37.83
C GLY A 829 -10.98 -9.47 36.79
N LEU A 830 -11.39 -9.25 35.53
CA LEU A 830 -10.52 -9.27 34.34
C LEU A 830 -9.53 -8.10 34.26
N SER A 831 -9.71 -7.02 35.02
CA SER A 831 -8.78 -5.88 35.04
C SER A 831 -7.36 -6.26 35.47
N ARG A 832 -7.19 -7.40 36.17
CA ARG A 832 -5.87 -7.98 36.50
C ARG A 832 -5.02 -8.29 35.26
N TYR A 833 -5.66 -8.48 34.10
CA TYR A 833 -5.01 -8.80 32.83
C TYR A 833 -4.71 -7.55 32.00
N PHE A 834 -5.02 -6.35 32.50
CA PHE A 834 -4.60 -5.09 31.89
C PHE A 834 -3.11 -4.89 32.16
N PRO A 835 -2.27 -4.69 31.12
CA PRO A 835 -0.83 -4.56 31.33
C PRO A 835 -0.47 -3.23 32.00
N ILE A 836 0.51 -3.27 32.90
CA ILE A 836 1.02 -2.12 33.66
C ILE A 836 2.54 -2.07 33.52
N CYS A 837 3.04 -1.16 32.68
CA CYS A 837 4.48 -0.97 32.49
C CYS A 837 4.81 0.47 32.05
N ALA A 838 6.10 0.84 32.14
CA ALA A 838 6.59 2.19 31.85
C ALA A 838 6.55 2.58 30.35
N GLN A 839 6.18 1.64 29.48
CA GLN A 839 6.13 1.80 28.03
C GLN A 839 4.68 1.73 27.51
N GLY A 840 3.72 1.47 28.40
CA GLY A 840 2.34 1.12 28.05
C GLY A 840 1.32 2.17 28.44
N LYS A 841 0.32 2.35 27.58
CA LYS A 841 -0.82 3.23 27.84
C LYS A 841 -2.14 2.53 27.58
N LEU A 842 -3.15 2.86 28.38
CA LEU A 842 -4.50 2.30 28.25
C LEU A 842 -5.51 3.40 27.94
N LEU A 843 -6.32 3.19 26.90
CA LEU A 843 -7.52 3.98 26.63
C LEU A 843 -8.74 3.08 26.79
N ILE A 844 -9.61 3.41 27.74
CA ILE A 844 -10.80 2.60 28.04
C ILE A 844 -12.06 3.33 27.56
N THR A 845 -12.94 2.63 26.87
CA THR A 845 -14.30 3.12 26.57
C THR A 845 -15.32 2.38 27.43
N THR A 846 -16.28 3.10 28.00
CA THR A 846 -17.33 2.50 28.85
C THR A 846 -18.60 3.33 28.86
N ARG A 847 -19.76 2.69 29.09
CA ARG A 847 -21.03 3.37 29.37
C ARG A 847 -21.20 3.67 30.85
N ASN A 848 -20.35 3.10 31.70
CA ASN A 848 -20.50 3.11 33.14
C ASN A 848 -19.45 4.01 33.80
N ARG A 849 -19.87 5.16 34.31
CA ARG A 849 -19.01 6.11 35.03
C ARG A 849 -18.23 5.46 36.16
N GLN A 850 -18.81 4.49 36.87
CA GLN A 850 -18.12 3.81 37.97
C GLN A 850 -16.92 3.01 37.47
N VAL A 851 -16.99 2.44 36.26
CA VAL A 851 -15.87 1.77 35.62
C VAL A 851 -14.77 2.78 35.28
N ALA A 852 -15.12 3.89 34.64
CA ALA A 852 -14.16 4.93 34.27
C ALA A 852 -13.41 5.48 35.50
N VAL A 853 -14.14 5.75 36.58
CA VAL A 853 -13.55 6.20 37.86
C VAL A 853 -12.64 5.14 38.47
N ARG A 854 -13.01 3.85 38.46
CA ARG A 854 -12.15 2.78 39.00
C ARG A 854 -10.90 2.56 38.15
N ALA A 855 -11.04 2.55 36.83
CA ALA A 855 -9.95 2.33 35.89
C ALA A 855 -8.85 3.39 36.01
N THR A 856 -9.25 4.64 36.20
CA THR A 856 -8.37 5.81 36.22
C THR A 856 -8.03 6.27 37.64
N GLN A 857 -8.47 5.51 38.65
CA GLN A 857 -8.37 5.87 40.07
C GLN A 857 -8.91 7.28 40.38
N GLY A 858 -9.91 7.72 39.61
CA GLY A 858 -10.56 9.02 39.74
C GLY A 858 -9.76 10.22 39.22
N ARG A 859 -8.71 10.02 38.41
CA ARG A 859 -7.84 11.11 37.93
C ARG A 859 -8.13 11.53 36.48
N SER A 860 -8.17 10.58 35.55
CA SER A 860 -8.09 10.85 34.10
C SER A 860 -9.28 10.24 33.34
N PHE A 861 -10.49 10.74 33.60
CA PHE A 861 -11.71 10.25 32.94
C PHE A 861 -12.55 11.39 32.37
N ILE A 862 -13.08 11.20 31.16
CA ILE A 862 -13.77 12.23 30.36
C ILE A 862 -15.20 11.77 30.08
N GLU A 863 -16.18 12.63 30.41
CA GLU A 863 -17.59 12.43 30.07
C GLU A 863 -17.85 12.92 28.65
N VAL A 864 -18.29 12.03 27.77
CA VAL A 864 -18.68 12.36 26.40
C VAL A 864 -20.16 12.75 26.41
N SER A 865 -20.41 14.05 26.25
CA SER A 865 -21.75 14.62 26.15
C SER A 865 -22.34 14.49 24.74
N HIS A 866 -23.56 14.98 24.57
CA HIS A 866 -24.21 15.15 23.26
C HIS A 866 -23.37 16.02 22.31
N MET A 867 -23.62 15.91 21.01
CA MET A 867 -23.03 16.82 20.03
C MET A 867 -23.56 18.23 20.27
N THR A 868 -22.72 19.21 19.95
CA THR A 868 -23.19 20.57 19.74
C THR A 868 -24.04 20.63 18.46
N ASP A 869 -24.86 21.66 18.34
CA ASP A 869 -25.68 21.88 17.15
C ASP A 869 -24.83 22.02 15.88
N SER A 870 -23.65 22.65 15.97
CA SER A 870 -22.70 22.75 14.86
C SER A 870 -22.14 21.39 14.46
N GLU A 871 -21.70 20.58 15.44
CA GLU A 871 -21.16 19.24 15.17
C GLU A 871 -22.22 18.33 14.52
N ALA A 872 -23.46 18.37 15.00
CA ALA A 872 -24.53 17.55 14.44
C ALA A 872 -24.94 17.96 13.02
N ARG A 873 -24.92 19.27 12.71
CA ARG A 873 -25.17 19.78 11.36
C ARG A 873 -24.05 19.40 10.39
N GLU A 874 -22.81 19.53 10.82
CA GLU A 874 -21.64 19.15 10.03
C GLU A 874 -21.65 17.63 9.75
N LEU A 875 -21.94 16.80 10.76
CA LEU A 875 -22.09 15.34 10.57
C LEU A 875 -23.21 15.00 9.58
N LEU A 876 -24.39 15.62 9.69
CA LEU A 876 -25.49 15.41 8.73
C LEU A 876 -25.11 15.89 7.32
N GLY A 877 -24.42 17.02 7.21
CA GLY A 877 -23.95 17.57 5.94
C GLY A 877 -23.00 16.61 5.21
N THR A 878 -22.01 16.05 5.93
CA THR A 878 -21.09 15.05 5.38
C THR A 878 -21.83 13.85 4.80
N HIS A 879 -22.88 13.37 5.47
CA HIS A 879 -23.66 12.23 4.99
C HIS A 879 -24.58 12.57 3.81
N PHE A 880 -25.10 13.79 3.67
CA PHE A 880 -26.00 14.17 2.56
C PHE A 880 -25.31 14.69 1.28
N GLY A 881 -24.02 15.08 1.34
CA GLY A 881 -23.22 15.45 0.17
C GLY A 881 -23.69 16.73 -0.56
N CYS A 882 -23.49 16.80 -1.89
CA CYS A 882 -23.67 18.01 -2.73
C CYS A 882 -25.12 18.54 -2.87
N SER A 883 -26.11 17.87 -2.28
CA SER A 883 -27.52 18.28 -2.29
C SER A 883 -27.89 18.77 -0.90
N GLU A 884 -27.28 19.86 -0.43
CA GLU A 884 -27.51 20.33 0.94
C GLU A 884 -29.00 20.60 1.19
N PRO A 885 -29.64 19.89 2.14
CA PRO A 885 -30.98 20.23 2.60
C PRO A 885 -30.97 21.64 3.22
N ASP A 886 -32.14 22.28 3.29
CA ASP A 886 -32.27 23.59 3.95
C ASP A 886 -31.63 23.54 5.36
N ALA A 887 -30.78 24.51 5.68
CA ALA A 887 -30.12 24.63 6.98
C ALA A 887 -31.13 24.66 8.14
N ALA A 888 -32.34 25.19 7.90
CA ALA A 888 -33.44 25.17 8.86
C ALA A 888 -33.98 23.74 9.12
N ASP A 889 -34.08 22.92 8.07
CA ASP A 889 -34.53 21.53 8.16
C ASP A 889 -33.47 20.65 8.84
N LEU A 890 -32.19 20.86 8.55
CA LEU A 890 -31.08 20.18 9.24
C LEU A 890 -31.02 20.52 10.74
N SER A 891 -31.23 21.79 11.09
CA SER A 891 -31.29 22.23 12.50
C SER A 891 -32.48 21.59 13.23
N THR A 892 -33.64 21.52 12.55
CA THR A 892 -34.85 20.89 13.09
C THR A 892 -34.67 19.38 13.26
N LEU A 893 -34.00 18.72 12.31
CA LEU A 893 -33.67 17.30 12.39
C LEU A 893 -32.69 17.02 13.54
N ALA A 894 -31.58 17.76 13.62
CA ALA A 894 -30.60 17.61 14.71
C ALA A 894 -31.24 17.80 16.10
N LEU A 895 -32.15 18.78 16.22
CA LEU A 895 -32.92 19.03 17.44
C LEU A 895 -33.86 17.87 17.77
N LYS A 896 -34.62 17.34 16.79
CA LYS A 896 -35.54 16.20 16.99
C LYS A 896 -34.81 14.91 17.37
N LEU A 897 -33.60 14.72 16.85
CA LEU A 897 -32.74 13.56 17.14
C LEU A 897 -31.85 13.76 18.38
N GLU A 898 -32.05 14.87 19.12
CA GLU A 898 -31.40 15.23 20.37
C GLU A 898 -29.87 15.15 20.35
N TYR A 899 -29.27 15.50 19.19
CA TYR A 899 -27.81 15.65 19.03
C TYR A 899 -26.99 14.41 19.43
N LEU A 900 -27.56 13.22 19.31
CA LEU A 900 -26.87 11.96 19.58
C LEU A 900 -26.26 11.43 18.29
N PRO A 901 -24.92 11.46 18.08
CA PRO A 901 -24.26 11.27 16.77
C PRO A 901 -24.75 10.07 15.97
N LEU A 902 -25.05 8.97 16.66
CA LEU A 902 -25.50 7.74 16.03
C LEU A 902 -26.88 7.84 15.37
N ILE A 903 -27.76 8.72 15.85
CA ILE A 903 -29.14 8.86 15.39
C ILE A 903 -29.21 9.69 14.09
N PRO A 904 -28.50 10.82 13.94
CA PRO A 904 -28.30 11.51 12.66
C PRO A 904 -27.75 10.61 11.55
N VAL A 905 -26.75 9.78 11.84
CA VAL A 905 -26.18 8.84 10.86
C VAL A 905 -27.23 7.81 10.42
N GLN A 906 -27.98 7.26 11.38
CA GLN A 906 -29.09 6.35 11.08
C GLN A 906 -30.19 7.03 10.25
N ALA A 907 -30.54 8.27 10.60
CA ALA A 907 -31.55 9.04 9.88
C ALA A 907 -31.09 9.33 8.44
N ALA A 908 -29.82 9.73 8.25
CA ALA A 908 -29.25 9.96 6.93
C ALA A 908 -29.26 8.69 6.07
N ALA A 909 -28.85 7.56 6.63
CA ALA A 909 -28.91 6.26 5.96
C ALA A 909 -30.35 5.89 5.54
N PHE A 910 -31.32 6.01 6.46
CA PHE A 910 -32.72 5.74 6.16
C PHE A 910 -33.28 6.66 5.06
N ILE A 911 -32.98 7.95 5.12
CA ILE A 911 -33.40 8.94 4.13
C ILE A 911 -32.85 8.57 2.75
N GLN A 912 -31.58 8.18 2.66
CA GLN A 912 -30.92 7.78 1.42
C GLN A 912 -31.46 6.45 0.86
N GLU A 913 -31.55 5.42 1.70
CA GLU A 913 -32.06 4.09 1.31
C GLU A 913 -33.49 4.16 0.77
N ASN A 914 -34.32 5.02 1.36
CA ASN A 914 -35.72 5.16 0.99
C ASN A 914 -35.98 6.30 -0.01
N SER A 915 -34.93 7.03 -0.43
CA SER A 915 -35.01 8.14 -1.38
C SER A 915 -36.08 9.20 -1.02
N ILE A 916 -36.22 9.52 0.26
CA ILE A 916 -37.13 10.56 0.76
C ILE A 916 -36.37 11.85 1.08
N SER A 917 -37.07 12.97 1.21
CA SER A 917 -36.50 14.24 1.67
C SER A 917 -36.38 14.32 3.19
N VAL A 918 -35.49 15.19 3.69
CA VAL A 918 -35.38 15.50 5.13
C VAL A 918 -36.73 15.93 5.71
N LYS A 919 -37.50 16.71 4.93
CA LYS A 919 -38.83 17.18 5.31
C LYS A 919 -39.85 16.04 5.43
N GLU A 920 -39.84 15.07 4.53
CA GLU A 920 -40.68 13.88 4.61
C GLU A 920 -40.31 13.01 5.82
N TYR A 921 -39.01 12.88 6.12
CA TYR A 921 -38.55 12.19 7.32
C TYR A 921 -38.96 12.92 8.61
N LEU A 922 -38.87 14.25 8.65
CA LEU A 922 -39.32 15.06 9.79
C LEU A 922 -40.82 14.86 10.09
N ASN A 923 -41.65 14.64 9.06
CA ASN A 923 -43.07 14.31 9.20
C ASN A 923 -43.26 12.91 9.81
N LEU A 924 -42.44 11.92 9.43
CA LEU A 924 -42.48 10.59 10.06
C LEU A 924 -42.15 10.65 11.56
N LEU A 925 -41.25 11.56 11.96
CA LEU A 925 -40.87 11.83 13.35
C LEU A 925 -41.91 12.64 14.15
N GLU A 926 -43.08 12.96 13.62
CA GLU A 926 -44.16 13.60 14.41
C GLU A 926 -44.90 12.61 15.32
N ASN A 927 -44.89 11.32 14.97
CA ASN A 927 -45.48 10.26 15.80
C ASN A 927 -44.38 9.54 16.61
N ASP A 928 -44.56 9.47 17.93
CA ASP A 928 -43.65 8.76 18.83
C ASP A 928 -43.57 7.25 18.54
N GLU A 929 -44.63 6.62 18.00
CA GLU A 929 -44.60 5.20 17.60
C GLU A 929 -43.64 4.96 16.42
N ASN A 930 -43.77 5.78 15.36
CA ASN A 930 -42.89 5.76 14.20
C ASN A 930 -41.43 6.03 14.60
N MET A 931 -41.22 6.97 15.52
CA MET A 931 -39.88 7.31 16.00
C MET A 931 -39.18 6.14 16.70
N VAL A 932 -39.91 5.37 17.50
CA VAL A 932 -39.35 4.19 18.16
C VAL A 932 -39.16 3.04 17.17
N GLU A 933 -40.01 2.92 16.15
CA GLU A 933 -39.83 1.94 15.07
C GLU A 933 -38.56 2.25 14.26
N LEU A 934 -38.38 3.51 13.86
CA LEU A 934 -37.18 3.98 13.18
C LEU A 934 -35.92 3.76 14.04
N LEU A 935 -35.95 4.00 15.36
CA LEU A 935 -34.82 3.73 16.26
C LEU A 935 -34.53 2.22 16.47
N ASN A 936 -35.44 1.34 16.05
CA ASN A 936 -35.29 -0.12 16.07
C ASN A 936 -34.85 -0.72 14.73
N GLU A 937 -34.83 0.07 13.65
CA GLU A 937 -34.26 -0.34 12.37
C GLU A 937 -32.75 -0.58 12.50
N ASP A 938 -32.29 -1.69 11.94
CA ASP A 938 -30.86 -1.99 11.87
C ASP A 938 -30.25 -1.22 10.69
N PHE A 939 -29.02 -0.73 10.87
CA PHE A 939 -28.29 0.00 9.83
C PHE A 939 -26.80 -0.30 9.93
N GLU A 940 -26.11 -0.29 8.80
CA GLU A 940 -24.67 -0.50 8.73
C GLU A 940 -23.91 0.81 9.02
N THR A 941 -22.91 0.76 9.90
CA THR A 941 -22.02 1.90 10.17
C THR A 941 -20.58 1.46 10.37
N SER A 942 -19.67 2.23 9.76
CA SER A 942 -18.22 2.09 9.87
C SER A 942 -17.75 2.21 11.33
N GLY A 943 -16.79 1.36 11.74
CA GLY A 943 -16.18 1.43 13.08
C GLY A 943 -16.96 0.73 14.22
N ARG A 944 -17.79 -0.26 13.89
CA ARG A 944 -18.50 -1.11 14.86
C ARG A 944 -18.08 -2.58 14.77
N ASP A 945 -18.16 -3.28 15.90
CA ASP A 945 -18.01 -4.75 15.95
C ASP A 945 -18.98 -5.38 14.92
N PRO A 946 -18.50 -6.16 13.93
CA PRO A 946 -19.32 -6.78 12.88
C PRO A 946 -20.48 -7.62 13.41
N ASP A 947 -20.36 -8.16 14.62
CA ASP A 947 -21.40 -8.95 15.28
C ASP A 947 -22.41 -8.08 16.08
N SER A 948 -22.33 -6.75 15.96
CA SER A 948 -23.14 -5.76 16.68
C SER A 948 -24.01 -4.87 15.78
N LEU A 949 -24.56 -5.43 14.69
CA LEU A 949 -25.66 -4.85 13.91
C LEU A 949 -26.89 -4.65 14.81
N ARG A 950 -26.90 -3.53 15.55
CA ARG A 950 -27.94 -3.22 16.52
C ARG A 950 -28.35 -1.78 16.36
N ALA A 951 -29.62 -1.61 16.02
CA ALA A 951 -30.39 -0.39 16.18
C ALA A 951 -30.07 0.36 17.50
N VAL A 952 -30.21 1.69 17.49
CA VAL A 952 -29.96 2.55 18.66
C VAL A 952 -30.74 2.05 19.88
N ALA A 953 -32.00 1.67 19.69
CA ALA A 953 -32.86 1.15 20.74
C ALA A 953 -32.33 -0.16 21.35
N LYS A 954 -31.81 -1.09 20.53
CA LYS A 954 -31.18 -2.33 21.00
C LYS A 954 -29.93 -2.04 21.84
N THR A 955 -29.18 -0.98 21.50
CA THR A 955 -28.00 -0.53 22.26
C THR A 955 -28.38 -0.06 23.66
N TRP A 956 -29.47 0.68 23.81
CA TRP A 956 -29.99 1.11 25.12
C TRP A 956 -30.60 -0.05 25.91
N ALA A 957 -31.30 -0.98 25.25
CA ALA A 957 -31.85 -2.18 25.90
C ALA A 957 -30.77 -3.02 26.61
N ILE A 958 -29.55 -3.11 26.06
CA ILE A 958 -28.40 -3.76 26.73
C ILE A 958 -28.09 -3.05 28.05
N SER A 959 -28.02 -1.71 28.02
CA SER A 959 -27.73 -0.89 29.19
C SER A 959 -28.81 -1.05 30.27
N PHE A 960 -30.09 -1.14 29.87
CA PHE A 960 -31.21 -1.38 30.81
C PHE A 960 -31.10 -2.75 31.49
N ARG A 961 -30.81 -3.80 30.72
CA ARG A 961 -30.59 -5.15 31.28
C ARG A 961 -29.39 -5.17 32.24
N GLN A 962 -28.31 -4.44 31.92
CA GLN A 962 -27.14 -4.32 32.79
C GLN A 962 -27.47 -3.56 34.09
N ILE A 963 -28.22 -2.46 34.02
CA ILE A 963 -28.71 -1.72 35.20
C ILE A 963 -29.52 -2.65 36.10
N GLN A 964 -30.48 -3.41 35.53
CA GLN A 964 -31.34 -4.32 36.28
C GLN A 964 -30.54 -5.47 36.94
N ARG A 965 -29.53 -6.00 36.24
CA ARG A 965 -28.61 -7.03 36.79
C ARG A 965 -27.72 -6.46 37.90
N GLN A 966 -27.19 -5.25 37.73
CA GLN A 966 -26.28 -4.63 38.70
C GLN A 966 -27.04 -4.18 39.97
N ASN A 967 -28.25 -3.65 39.82
CA ASN A 967 -29.07 -3.21 40.93
C ASN A 967 -30.56 -3.28 40.56
N LYS A 968 -31.28 -4.29 41.09
CA LYS A 968 -32.71 -4.48 40.84
C LYS A 968 -33.55 -3.23 41.13
N LEU A 969 -33.27 -2.54 42.24
CA LEU A 969 -33.97 -1.31 42.62
C LEU A 969 -33.72 -0.16 41.63
N ALA A 970 -32.54 -0.11 41.01
CA ALA A 970 -32.26 0.87 39.95
C ALA A 970 -33.08 0.57 38.69
N GLY A 971 -33.24 -0.71 38.33
CA GLY A 971 -34.14 -1.14 37.26
C GLY A 971 -35.59 -0.74 37.54
N ASP A 972 -36.10 -1.03 38.73
CA ASP A 972 -37.47 -0.67 39.13
C ASP A 972 -37.69 0.85 39.12
N LEU A 973 -36.70 1.62 39.58
CA LEU A 973 -36.72 3.08 39.51
C LEU A 973 -36.69 3.61 38.08
N LEU A 974 -35.92 2.99 37.19
CA LEU A 974 -35.85 3.38 35.79
C LEU A 974 -37.22 3.25 35.10
N VAL A 975 -37.94 2.17 35.40
CA VAL A 975 -39.31 1.95 34.95
C VAL A 975 -40.26 3.00 35.51
N LEU A 976 -40.16 3.29 36.81
CA LEU A 976 -41.00 4.30 37.45
C LEU A 976 -40.76 5.70 36.85
N ILE A 977 -39.50 6.09 36.69
CA ILE A 977 -39.09 7.39 36.12
C ILE A 977 -39.58 7.55 34.68
N SER A 978 -39.62 6.46 33.89
CA SER A 978 -40.05 6.53 32.49
C SER A 978 -41.55 6.86 32.34
N ILE A 979 -42.37 6.69 33.38
CA ILE A 979 -43.82 6.99 33.34
C ILE A 979 -44.10 8.48 33.62
N PHE A 980 -43.19 9.18 34.33
CA PHE A 980 -43.36 10.60 34.65
C PHE A 980 -43.01 11.54 33.48
N SER A 981 -43.16 12.85 33.69
CA SER A 981 -42.61 13.86 32.77
C SER A 981 -41.08 13.70 32.67
N GLN A 982 -40.53 13.82 31.46
CA GLN A 982 -39.11 13.64 31.14
C GLN A 982 -38.15 14.56 31.92
N GLN A 983 -38.63 15.70 32.43
CA GLN A 983 -37.82 16.70 33.10
C GLN A 983 -38.39 17.06 34.48
N HIS A 984 -37.51 17.55 35.36
CA HIS A 984 -37.87 18.08 36.69
C HIS A 984 -38.59 17.10 37.63
N ILE A 985 -38.27 15.80 37.57
CA ILE A 985 -38.80 14.81 38.52
C ILE A 985 -38.15 15.04 39.89
N PRO A 986 -38.90 15.42 40.95
CA PRO A 986 -38.28 15.74 42.24
C PRO A 986 -37.63 14.50 42.88
N GLU A 987 -36.36 14.60 43.26
CA GLU A 987 -35.67 13.49 43.95
C GLU A 987 -36.41 13.13 45.25
N SER A 988 -36.91 14.14 45.99
CA SER A 988 -37.70 13.98 47.22
C SER A 988 -38.96 13.12 47.04
N PHE A 989 -39.60 13.16 45.87
CA PHE A 989 -40.74 12.32 45.55
C PHE A 989 -40.31 10.84 45.45
N LEU A 990 -39.22 10.54 44.73
CA LEU A 990 -38.70 9.17 44.62
C LEU A 990 -38.24 8.63 45.99
N PHE A 991 -37.63 9.49 46.82
CA PHE A 991 -37.29 9.17 48.21
C PHE A 991 -38.55 8.80 49.01
N THR A 992 -39.63 9.57 48.89
CA THR A 992 -40.87 9.35 49.64
C THR A 992 -41.60 8.09 49.16
N TYR A 993 -41.81 7.93 47.86
CA TYR A 993 -42.49 6.78 47.25
C TYR A 993 -41.81 5.45 47.59
N LEU A 994 -40.48 5.41 47.54
CA LEU A 994 -39.75 4.20 47.88
C LEU A 994 -39.68 3.93 49.38
N SER A 995 -39.65 4.97 50.22
CA SER A 995 -39.68 4.80 51.69
C SER A 995 -41.04 4.30 52.18
N SER A 996 -42.14 4.60 51.47
CA SER A 996 -43.47 4.05 51.76
C SER A 996 -43.69 2.65 51.20
N THR A 997 -43.01 2.30 50.10
CA THR A 997 -43.15 0.99 49.42
C THR A 997 -42.14 -0.05 49.95
N TYR A 998 -41.00 0.40 50.47
CA TYR A 998 -39.93 -0.42 50.99
C TYR A 998 -39.44 0.15 52.33
N ASP A 999 -39.35 -0.70 53.36
CA ASP A 999 -39.03 -0.37 54.77
C ASP A 999 -37.89 0.67 54.99
N GLN A 1000 -37.97 1.45 56.08
CA GLN A 1000 -37.24 2.72 56.34
C GLN A 1000 -35.70 2.64 56.32
N GLU A 1001 -35.08 1.46 56.41
CA GLU A 1001 -33.63 1.27 56.52
C GLU A 1001 -32.82 1.49 55.20
N LYS A 1002 -33.40 2.12 54.17
CA LYS A 1002 -32.92 2.04 52.77
C LYS A 1002 -32.42 3.35 52.12
N SER A 1003 -32.14 4.42 52.88
CA SER A 1003 -31.58 5.67 52.33
C SER A 1003 -30.29 5.45 51.51
N LEU A 1004 -29.39 4.58 51.98
CA LEU A 1004 -28.16 4.22 51.26
C LEU A 1004 -28.42 3.37 50.00
N LYS A 1005 -29.41 2.48 50.01
CA LYS A 1005 -29.76 1.64 48.84
C LYS A 1005 -30.33 2.49 47.71
N LEU A 1006 -31.11 3.52 48.05
CA LEU A 1006 -31.65 4.47 47.09
C LEU A 1006 -30.57 5.36 46.48
N ILE A 1007 -29.68 5.93 47.30
CA ILE A 1007 -28.52 6.70 46.80
C ILE A 1007 -27.68 5.84 45.84
N LYS A 1008 -27.45 4.56 46.18
CA LYS A 1008 -26.75 3.61 45.30
C LYS A 1008 -27.54 3.32 44.01
N ALA A 1009 -28.86 3.17 44.07
CA ALA A 1009 -29.69 2.91 42.89
C ALA A 1009 -29.72 4.11 41.93
N ILE A 1010 -29.96 5.32 42.45
CA ILE A 1010 -29.86 6.57 41.67
C ILE A 1010 -28.43 6.75 41.14
N GLY A 1011 -27.42 6.41 41.94
CA GLY A 1011 -26.01 6.43 41.53
C GLY A 1011 -25.70 5.48 40.37
N VAL A 1012 -26.36 4.31 40.29
CA VAL A 1012 -26.25 3.41 39.12
C VAL A 1012 -26.90 4.02 37.89
N LEU A 1013 -28.09 4.62 38.02
CA LEU A 1013 -28.76 5.29 36.89
C LEU A 1013 -27.94 6.46 36.35
N LYS A 1014 -27.38 7.29 37.25
CA LYS A 1014 -26.45 8.38 36.88
C LYS A 1014 -25.17 7.81 36.25
N ALA A 1015 -24.67 6.68 36.73
CA ALA A 1015 -23.45 6.08 36.19
C ALA A 1015 -23.59 5.59 34.74
N PHE A 1016 -24.77 5.10 34.34
CA PHE A 1016 -25.07 4.73 32.95
C PHE A 1016 -25.47 5.92 32.06
N SER A 1017 -25.46 7.14 32.61
CA SER A 1017 -25.89 8.37 31.91
C SER A 1017 -27.33 8.33 31.38
N VAL A 1018 -28.19 7.45 31.91
CA VAL A 1018 -29.61 7.35 31.50
C VAL A 1018 -30.49 8.40 32.19
N VAL A 1019 -29.99 8.98 33.27
CA VAL A 1019 -30.61 10.11 33.98
C VAL A 1019 -29.55 11.15 34.34
N SER A 1020 -29.94 12.42 34.35
CA SER A 1020 -29.10 13.56 34.72
C SER A 1020 -29.70 14.36 35.89
N THR A 1021 -28.86 15.14 36.57
CA THR A 1021 -29.30 16.07 37.64
C THR A 1021 -29.06 17.49 37.14
N ARG A 1022 -30.11 18.23 36.78
CA ARG A 1022 -29.97 19.58 36.19
C ARG A 1022 -30.05 20.71 37.22
N GLN A 1023 -30.76 20.50 38.34
CA GLN A 1023 -30.90 21.42 39.46
C GLN A 1023 -30.88 20.63 40.78
N SER A 1024 -30.55 21.29 41.89
CA SER A 1024 -30.05 20.69 43.15
C SER A 1024 -30.92 19.63 43.83
N ASN A 1025 -32.11 19.26 43.32
CA ASN A 1025 -32.95 18.17 43.83
C ASN A 1025 -33.93 17.58 42.78
N SER A 1026 -33.57 17.58 41.48
CA SER A 1026 -34.45 17.00 40.43
C SER A 1026 -33.71 16.13 39.43
N ILE A 1027 -34.32 15.00 39.07
CA ILE A 1027 -33.87 14.06 38.04
C ILE A 1027 -34.55 14.38 36.70
N SER A 1028 -33.80 14.20 35.62
CA SER A 1028 -34.32 14.28 34.25
C SER A 1028 -33.84 13.08 33.43
N MET A 1029 -34.72 12.59 32.56
CA MET A 1029 -34.47 11.50 31.61
C MET A 1029 -34.57 12.07 30.19
N HIS A 1030 -33.73 11.56 29.30
CA HIS A 1030 -33.77 11.93 27.89
C HIS A 1030 -35.04 11.38 27.22
N ARG A 1031 -35.70 12.15 26.33
CA ARG A 1031 -37.01 11.77 25.77
C ARG A 1031 -36.94 10.49 24.96
N LEU A 1032 -35.97 10.37 24.05
CA LEU A 1032 -35.78 9.12 23.28
C LEU A 1032 -35.53 7.89 24.17
N ILE A 1033 -34.79 8.03 25.27
CA ILE A 1033 -34.57 6.95 26.25
C ILE A 1033 -35.90 6.57 26.90
N GLN A 1034 -36.70 7.55 27.31
CA GLN A 1034 -38.02 7.33 27.90
C GLN A 1034 -38.95 6.57 26.95
N LEU A 1035 -39.01 6.97 25.67
CA LEU A 1035 -39.83 6.32 24.65
C LEU A 1035 -39.41 4.87 24.43
N VAL A 1036 -38.10 4.60 24.30
CA VAL A 1036 -37.58 3.25 24.13
C VAL A 1036 -37.83 2.39 25.38
N ILE A 1037 -37.71 2.93 26.59
CA ILE A 1037 -38.03 2.20 27.84
C ILE A 1037 -39.52 1.83 27.86
N ARG A 1038 -40.43 2.76 27.53
CA ARG A 1038 -41.86 2.48 27.53
C ARG A 1038 -42.22 1.34 26.57
N ARG A 1039 -41.64 1.31 25.36
CA ARG A 1039 -41.84 0.20 24.43
C ARG A 1039 -41.15 -1.08 24.87
N TRP A 1040 -40.02 -1.01 25.58
CA TRP A 1040 -39.34 -2.19 26.14
C TRP A 1040 -40.13 -2.88 27.26
N LEU A 1041 -41.03 -2.16 27.92
CA LEU A 1041 -41.84 -2.64 29.04
C LEU A 1041 -43.16 -3.31 28.62
N VAL A 1042 -43.59 -3.08 27.38
CA VAL A 1042 -44.74 -3.73 26.74
C VAL A 1042 -44.24 -4.95 25.97
#